data_AF-A0A9Y2NI28-F1
#
_entry.id   AF-A0A9Y2NI28-F1
#
_cell.length_a   1.000
_cell.length_b   1.000
_cell.length_c   1.000
_cell.angle_alpha   90.00
_cell.angle_beta   90.00
_cell.angle_gamma   90.00
#
_symmetry.space_group_name_H-M   'P 1'
#
loop_
_entity.id
_entity.type
_entity.pdbx_description
1 polymer ?
#
loop_
_entity_poly.entity_id
_entity_poly.type
_entity_poly.pdbx_seq_one_letter_code
_entity_poly.pdbx_strand_id
1 'polypeptide(L)'
;MRRAVPALVVACAATLVAAMPADAADRWTVSLTGAVTAAVARTGEGGLTFAVSRGTATVLAPAPLGLRTKTADLTRDLRFLRRTDRIVDERYAMTTGKRLQRHARAAETTLSFTGAGETRLDVVVRAAAGGVAYRYVLPDGGTITGEASSFTLPAAAPAWLLPYSPNYEKVRVETTASGAQAGDYGFPSLFDTGDGGYTLLTESDVDGRYSGARLAHAAGTSAYAIKLADAAVTGSGPFATPWRVAITGDLATVTESTLVDDLAPPSRLADTSWVRPGKVAWSWLSEHDSPGDPVRQKQYAAFAARNGWPYLLIDEGWDASWVPDVIRYARARGVEVILWFRWNTLDTPAERAKWLPLVKSWGAAGIKVDFMDSDTQARFGFYDDIAKATAARHLMLNFHGATVPRGFQRTWPHVMSFEAVRGAEQFKTRAATNTMFPFTRNVVGSMDYTPTAFVVADRDTTDAHEVATFFVYESGWQHGADKPENYEARPEALHTLDQLPTVWDETRLLSGRPGREAVFARRSGDRWFVGGIEAGPATKVTAPLDFLGQGRWLADTLRDGPSGLLREKSTVTAGGQLTVPVAANGGFVTVLCPARPGRASCDQEVRQVPATRLSVTPPTAEGTSVEVSATFELPRGGASLYDIELAPITPAGWRVTGEPVFRPVLSAGQALAGTWRFTGGPAGTTDLPVAATYSFRGDPEHRPVHVEAATSAFIPPPAPTGTALVSGLPFLASSNGWGPVERDRSNGDTAEGDGHPLTIAGQTSAHGLGTNAPSSVTVWLGGACTAFSAVTGLDDEVGTEGSVAFRVVGDGRVLAETPVLRDADGAVPVTADVTGVRRLTLEVTDGGDDKDSDHADWADATVTCT
;
A
#
# COMPACT_ATOMS: atom_id res chain seq x y z
N MET A 1 16.47 11.10 -35.51
CA MET A 1 16.40 12.57 -35.35
C MET A 1 15.38 12.89 -34.26
N ARG A 2 15.84 13.03 -33.01
CA ARG A 2 15.01 13.26 -31.83
C ARG A 2 14.96 14.78 -31.58
N ARG A 3 13.78 15.38 -31.64
CA ARG A 3 13.58 16.78 -31.23
C ARG A 3 13.49 16.80 -29.71
N ALA A 4 14.50 17.38 -29.07
CA ALA A 4 14.46 17.75 -27.66
C ALA A 4 13.38 18.83 -27.45
N VAL A 5 12.44 18.56 -26.55
CA VAL A 5 11.49 19.57 -26.05
C VAL A 5 12.09 20.09 -24.74
N PRO A 6 12.39 21.40 -24.59
CA PRO A 6 13.00 21.90 -23.37
C PRO A 6 11.95 21.98 -22.25
N ALA A 7 12.34 21.58 -21.04
CA ALA A 7 11.59 21.83 -19.82
C ALA A 7 11.48 23.35 -19.61
N LEU A 8 10.27 23.88 -19.76
CA LEU A 8 9.99 25.29 -19.51
C LEU A 8 9.85 25.49 -18.00
N VAL A 9 10.91 26.00 -17.36
CA VAL A 9 10.83 26.55 -15.99
C VAL A 9 9.96 27.81 -16.08
N VAL A 10 8.69 27.72 -15.71
CA VAL A 10 7.82 28.88 -15.57
C VAL A 10 8.18 29.57 -14.26
N ALA A 11 8.86 30.70 -14.36
CA ALA A 11 9.05 31.62 -13.25
C ALA A 11 7.68 32.19 -12.84
N CYS A 12 7.27 31.96 -11.59
CA CYS A 12 6.11 32.62 -10.98
C CYS A 12 6.35 34.13 -10.95
N ALA A 13 5.78 34.87 -11.90
CA ALA A 13 5.66 36.32 -11.80
C ALA A 13 4.56 36.66 -10.79
N ALA A 14 4.95 36.86 -9.52
CA ALA A 14 4.06 37.41 -8.50
C ALA A 14 3.82 38.89 -8.80
N THR A 15 2.68 39.23 -9.42
CA THR A 15 2.20 40.61 -9.47
C THR A 15 1.75 41.01 -8.07
N LEU A 16 2.63 41.66 -7.31
CA LEU A 16 2.27 42.34 -6.06
C LEU A 16 1.29 43.47 -6.36
N VAL A 17 0.03 43.30 -5.97
CA VAL A 17 -0.93 44.40 -5.88
C VAL A 17 -0.56 45.23 -4.64
N ALA A 18 -0.52 46.55 -4.81
CA ALA A 18 -0.14 47.50 -3.78
C ALA A 18 -0.98 47.33 -2.50
N ALA A 19 -0.32 47.40 -1.34
CA ALA A 19 -0.97 47.37 -0.04
C ALA A 19 -1.92 48.57 0.13
N MET A 20 -3.21 48.29 0.29
CA MET A 20 -4.18 49.28 0.75
C MET A 20 -3.96 49.58 2.24
N PRO A 21 -4.26 50.81 2.70
CA PRO A 21 -4.17 51.16 4.12
C PRO A 21 -5.05 50.23 4.97
N ALA A 22 -4.61 49.97 6.20
CA ALA A 22 -5.32 49.14 7.17
C ALA A 22 -6.63 49.81 7.58
N ASP A 23 -7.72 49.47 6.91
CA ASP A 23 -9.05 49.66 7.48
C ASP A 23 -9.18 48.76 8.71
N ALA A 24 -9.76 49.31 9.78
CA ALA A 24 -10.13 48.66 11.03
C ALA A 24 -11.29 47.65 10.84
N ALA A 25 -11.21 46.81 9.81
CA ALA A 25 -12.19 45.78 9.56
C ALA A 25 -12.01 44.67 10.60
N ASP A 26 -13.01 44.45 11.47
CA ASP A 26 -13.08 43.30 12.36
C ASP A 26 -13.68 42.05 11.67
N ARG A 27 -13.87 42.11 10.34
CA ARG A 27 -14.41 41.03 9.53
C ARG A 27 -13.79 41.01 8.14
N TRP A 28 -13.30 39.85 7.71
CA TRP A 28 -12.67 39.62 6.42
C TRP A 28 -13.36 38.47 5.71
N THR A 29 -13.69 38.66 4.43
CA THR A 29 -14.26 37.62 3.58
C THR A 29 -13.27 37.19 2.50
N VAL A 30 -13.33 35.91 2.17
CA VAL A 30 -12.49 35.26 1.16
C VAL A 30 -13.39 34.43 0.25
N SER A 31 -13.37 34.75 -1.04
CA SER A 31 -14.11 34.00 -2.06
C SER A 31 -13.45 34.19 -3.43
N LEU A 32 -13.46 33.13 -4.25
CA LEU A 32 -12.99 33.20 -5.64
C LEU A 32 -14.07 33.73 -6.59
N THR A 33 -15.32 33.27 -6.42
CA THR A 33 -16.44 33.54 -7.35
C THR A 33 -17.71 34.05 -6.66
N GLY A 34 -17.76 34.04 -5.33
CA GLY A 34 -18.95 34.31 -4.53
C GLY A 34 -19.83 33.09 -4.24
N ALA A 35 -19.61 31.95 -4.92
CA ALA A 35 -20.41 30.73 -4.72
C ALA A 35 -20.25 30.13 -3.31
N VAL A 36 -19.00 30.03 -2.86
CA VAL A 36 -18.64 29.67 -1.47
C VAL A 36 -17.79 30.81 -0.92
N THR A 37 -18.10 31.24 0.30
CA THR A 37 -17.39 32.33 0.98
C THR A 37 -16.98 31.89 2.38
N ALA A 38 -15.70 32.06 2.70
CA ALA A 38 -15.23 32.00 4.08
C ALA A 38 -15.25 33.41 4.69
N ALA A 39 -15.63 33.50 5.95
CA ALA A 39 -15.55 34.72 6.73
C ALA A 39 -14.72 34.48 8.00
N VAL A 40 -13.70 35.31 8.22
CA VAL A 40 -13.00 35.41 9.49
C VAL A 40 -13.45 36.69 10.17
N ALA A 41 -13.80 36.65 11.45
CA ALA A 41 -14.17 37.83 12.21
C ALA A 41 -13.50 37.86 13.58
N ARG A 42 -13.10 39.05 14.02
CA ARG A 42 -12.54 39.30 15.34
C ARG A 42 -13.65 39.64 16.33
N THR A 43 -13.63 39.03 17.50
CA THR A 43 -14.58 39.27 18.58
C THR A 43 -14.15 40.48 19.43
N GLY A 44 -15.05 40.99 20.28
CA GLY A 44 -14.74 42.10 21.19
C GLY A 44 -13.62 41.80 22.20
N GLU A 45 -13.38 40.52 22.50
CA GLU A 45 -12.29 40.04 23.37
C GLU A 45 -10.99 39.75 22.58
N GLY A 46 -10.93 40.14 21.30
CA GLY A 46 -9.78 39.88 20.43
C GLY A 46 -9.61 38.42 20.05
N GLY A 47 -10.62 37.56 20.22
CA GLY A 47 -10.63 36.21 19.64
C GLY A 47 -11.00 36.23 18.15
N LEU A 48 -10.84 35.12 17.45
CA LEU A 48 -11.21 34.98 16.04
C LEU A 48 -12.32 33.94 15.87
N THR A 49 -13.14 34.12 14.85
CA THR A 49 -14.18 33.17 14.44
C THR A 49 -14.09 32.88 12.95
N PHE A 50 -14.51 31.69 12.55
CA PHE A 50 -14.62 31.24 11.16
C PHE A 50 -16.06 30.84 10.84
N ALA A 51 -16.56 31.29 9.70
CA ALA A 51 -17.88 30.92 9.19
C ALA A 51 -17.81 30.65 7.69
N VAL A 52 -18.76 29.85 7.18
CA VAL A 52 -18.84 29.51 5.76
C VAL A 52 -20.26 29.71 5.26
N SER A 53 -20.42 30.36 4.11
CA SER A 53 -21.69 30.51 3.43
C SER A 53 -21.62 30.01 1.99
N ARG A 54 -22.77 29.54 1.49
CA ARG A 54 -22.99 29.21 0.07
C ARG A 54 -24.06 30.16 -0.46
N GLY A 55 -23.65 31.10 -1.31
CA GLY A 55 -24.46 32.29 -1.59
C GLY A 55 -24.80 33.03 -0.30
N THR A 56 -26.09 33.21 -0.03
CA THR A 56 -26.60 33.87 1.19
C THR A 56 -26.87 32.92 2.36
N ALA A 57 -26.85 31.60 2.13
CA ALA A 57 -27.15 30.61 3.17
C ALA A 57 -25.90 30.32 4.01
N THR A 58 -26.04 30.38 5.33
CA THR A 58 -25.00 29.97 6.28
C THR A 58 -24.90 28.45 6.30
N VAL A 59 -23.71 27.93 5.98
CA VAL A 59 -23.39 26.49 5.99
C VAL A 59 -22.74 26.11 7.31
N LEU A 60 -21.71 26.86 7.71
CA LEU A 60 -21.05 26.76 9.01
C LEU A 60 -21.24 28.08 9.75
N ALA A 61 -21.90 28.02 10.91
CA ALA A 61 -22.07 29.20 11.75
C ALA A 61 -20.71 29.64 12.34
N PRO A 62 -20.56 30.94 12.71
CA PRO A 62 -19.32 31.43 13.32
C PRO A 62 -18.87 30.56 14.50
N ALA A 63 -17.66 30.06 14.40
CA ALA A 63 -17.05 29.17 15.39
C ALA A 63 -15.62 29.62 15.72
N PRO A 64 -15.14 29.47 16.97
CA PRO A 64 -13.82 29.94 17.39
C PRO A 64 -12.67 29.43 16.52
N LEU A 65 -11.65 30.28 16.35
CA LEU A 65 -10.30 29.98 15.86
C LEU A 65 -9.27 30.36 16.92
N GLY A 66 -8.09 29.74 16.86
CA GLY A 66 -6.92 30.12 17.65
C GLY A 66 -6.07 28.93 18.07
N LEU A 67 -4.84 29.23 18.49
CA LEU A 67 -3.88 28.26 19.02
C LEU A 67 -3.51 28.59 20.46
N ARG A 68 -3.23 27.57 21.25
CA ARG A 68 -2.52 27.70 22.52
C ARG A 68 -1.11 27.18 22.31
N THR A 69 -0.12 27.95 22.76
CA THR A 69 1.28 27.55 22.73
C THR A 69 1.83 27.50 24.14
N LYS A 70 3.03 26.94 24.30
CA LYS A 70 3.72 26.94 25.60
C LYS A 70 4.00 28.36 26.13
N THR A 71 4.11 29.36 25.25
CA THR A 71 4.56 30.72 25.59
C THR A 71 3.46 31.78 25.49
N ALA A 72 2.38 31.51 24.74
CA ALA A 72 1.27 32.45 24.53
C ALA A 72 -0.06 31.73 24.28
N ASP A 73 -1.14 32.31 24.78
CA ASP A 73 -2.51 31.98 24.37
C ASP A 73 -2.93 32.91 23.22
N LEU A 74 -3.11 32.32 22.03
CA LEU A 74 -3.45 33.03 20.79
C LEU A 74 -4.91 32.76 20.40
N THR A 75 -5.79 32.57 21.39
CA THR A 75 -7.25 32.46 21.17
C THR A 75 -8.00 33.74 21.54
N ARG A 76 -7.31 34.76 22.04
CA ARG A 76 -7.85 36.03 22.56
C ARG A 76 -6.81 37.14 22.43
N ASP A 77 -7.24 38.38 22.68
CA ASP A 77 -6.36 39.57 22.70
C ASP A 77 -5.55 39.78 21.40
N LEU A 78 -5.99 39.20 20.27
CA LEU A 78 -5.30 39.31 19.00
C LEU A 78 -5.51 40.69 18.38
N ARG A 79 -4.40 41.34 18.03
CA ARG A 79 -4.37 42.60 17.30
C ARG A 79 -4.04 42.33 15.85
N PHE A 80 -4.92 42.77 14.96
CA PHE A 80 -4.70 42.66 13.52
C PHE A 80 -3.52 43.52 13.10
N LEU A 81 -2.63 42.94 12.29
CA LEU A 81 -1.44 43.60 11.74
C LEU A 81 -1.61 43.89 10.26
N ARG A 82 -1.94 42.87 9.45
CA ARG A 82 -1.94 43.00 7.99
C ARG A 82 -2.81 41.95 7.32
N ARG A 83 -3.34 42.29 6.14
CA ARG A 83 -3.94 41.37 5.18
C ARG A 83 -3.09 41.28 3.91
N THR A 84 -2.97 40.07 3.37
CA THR A 84 -2.37 39.84 2.05
C THR A 84 -3.26 38.90 1.26
N ASP A 85 -3.52 39.21 -0.01
CA ASP A 85 -4.37 38.41 -0.89
C ASP A 85 -3.59 37.95 -2.13
N ARG A 86 -3.89 36.75 -2.62
CA ARG A 86 -3.44 36.26 -3.93
C ARG A 86 -4.42 35.26 -4.53
N ILE A 87 -4.27 34.98 -5.82
CA ILE A 87 -4.92 33.86 -6.49
C ILE A 87 -3.92 32.72 -6.63
N VAL A 88 -4.31 31.53 -6.19
CA VAL A 88 -3.64 30.28 -6.51
C VAL A 88 -4.24 29.75 -7.80
N ASP A 89 -3.39 29.44 -8.78
CA ASP A 89 -3.77 28.89 -10.09
C ASP A 89 -2.68 27.90 -10.53
N GLU A 90 -2.92 26.62 -10.30
CA GLU A 90 -1.94 25.55 -10.50
C GLU A 90 -2.52 24.44 -11.37
N ARG A 91 -1.70 23.91 -12.28
CA ARG A 91 -2.02 22.70 -13.06
C ARG A 91 -0.99 21.64 -12.77
N TYR A 92 -1.45 20.43 -12.49
CA TYR A 92 -0.59 19.29 -12.18
C TYR A 92 -1.24 17.98 -12.61
N ALA A 93 -0.43 16.93 -12.73
CA ALA A 93 -0.89 15.59 -13.04
C ALA A 93 -0.74 14.67 -11.82
N MET A 94 -1.72 13.80 -11.61
CA MET A 94 -1.69 12.72 -10.64
C MET A 94 -1.38 11.39 -11.35
N THR A 95 -0.89 10.42 -10.59
CA THR A 95 -0.69 9.01 -11.03
C THR A 95 -1.89 8.12 -10.66
N THR A 96 -2.69 8.55 -9.67
CA THR A 96 -3.87 7.86 -9.16
C THR A 96 -5.06 8.83 -9.03
N GLY A 97 -6.24 8.34 -8.66
CA GLY A 97 -7.37 9.20 -8.33
C GLY A 97 -8.47 9.27 -9.39
N LYS A 98 -9.54 9.97 -9.00
CA LYS A 98 -10.77 10.20 -9.79
C LYS A 98 -10.65 11.12 -11.01
N ARG A 99 -9.51 11.81 -11.19
CA ARG A 99 -9.19 12.66 -12.36
C ARG A 99 -7.68 12.93 -12.41
N LEU A 100 -6.98 12.42 -13.42
CA LEU A 100 -5.52 12.51 -13.50
C LEU A 100 -4.99 13.92 -13.79
N GLN A 101 -5.68 14.71 -14.60
CA GLN A 101 -5.27 16.09 -14.92
C GLN A 101 -6.00 17.08 -14.02
N ARG A 102 -5.26 17.82 -13.19
CA ARG A 102 -5.80 18.70 -12.16
C ARG A 102 -5.60 20.17 -12.51
N HIS A 103 -6.57 21.01 -12.15
CA HIS A 103 -6.49 22.46 -12.21
C HIS A 103 -7.02 23.03 -10.89
N ALA A 104 -6.11 23.37 -9.98
CA ALA A 104 -6.43 23.96 -8.69
C ALA A 104 -6.54 25.48 -8.84
N ARG A 105 -7.70 26.05 -8.49
CA ARG A 105 -7.88 27.50 -8.37
C ARG A 105 -8.51 27.87 -7.04
N ALA A 106 -7.92 28.84 -6.35
CA ALA A 106 -8.46 29.38 -5.11
C ALA A 106 -8.08 30.85 -4.90
N ALA A 107 -8.94 31.61 -4.25
CA ALA A 107 -8.53 32.86 -3.60
C ALA A 107 -7.86 32.51 -2.28
N GLU A 108 -6.69 33.08 -2.00
CA GLU A 108 -5.97 32.92 -0.75
C GLU A 108 -5.79 34.27 -0.06
N THR A 109 -6.12 34.31 1.23
CA THR A 109 -5.90 35.47 2.09
C THR A 109 -5.10 35.06 3.31
N THR A 110 -4.04 35.80 3.61
CA THR A 110 -3.28 35.72 4.87
C THR A 110 -3.64 36.92 5.75
N LEU A 111 -4.16 36.64 6.94
CA LEU A 111 -4.46 37.61 7.98
C LEU A 111 -3.42 37.46 9.10
N SER A 112 -2.59 38.48 9.30
CA SER A 112 -1.53 38.50 10.30
C SER A 112 -1.99 39.18 11.58
N PHE A 113 -1.67 38.59 12.72
CA PHE A 113 -2.00 39.07 14.06
C PHE A 113 -0.79 39.02 15.00
N THR A 114 -0.84 39.81 16.06
CA THR A 114 0.03 39.68 17.24
C THR A 114 -0.84 39.48 18.49
N GLY A 115 -0.38 38.64 19.41
CA GLY A 115 -1.04 38.38 20.69
C GLY A 115 -0.13 38.66 21.89
N ALA A 116 -0.34 37.92 22.98
CA ALA A 116 0.47 38.03 24.19
C ALA A 116 1.98 37.87 23.91
N GLY A 117 2.80 38.72 24.53
CA GLY A 117 4.26 38.70 24.37
C GLY A 117 4.74 39.07 22.97
N GLU A 118 3.93 39.79 22.18
CA GLU A 118 4.18 40.07 20.75
C GLU A 118 4.32 38.81 19.88
N THR A 119 3.78 37.68 20.34
CA THR A 119 3.79 36.42 19.61
C THR A 119 2.93 36.56 18.36
N ARG A 120 3.52 36.29 17.20
CA ARG A 120 2.84 36.40 15.90
C ARG A 120 2.03 35.16 15.55
N LEU A 121 0.88 35.38 14.93
CA LEU A 121 0.00 34.36 14.34
C LEU A 121 -0.49 34.82 12.98
N ASP A 122 -0.29 34.03 11.94
CA ASP A 122 -0.95 34.22 10.66
C ASP A 122 -2.08 33.19 10.50
N VAL A 123 -3.26 33.64 10.07
CA VAL A 123 -4.37 32.79 9.62
C VAL A 123 -4.43 32.85 8.11
N VAL A 124 -4.14 31.74 7.45
CA VAL A 124 -4.20 31.62 5.99
C VAL A 124 -5.49 30.91 5.61
N VAL A 125 -6.30 31.54 4.76
CA VAL A 125 -7.60 31.03 4.30
C VAL A 125 -7.57 30.88 2.80
N ARG A 126 -8.02 29.73 2.29
CA ARG A 126 -8.27 29.47 0.87
C ARG A 126 -9.76 29.25 0.61
N ALA A 127 -10.28 29.87 -0.44
CA ALA A 127 -11.62 29.62 -0.94
C ALA A 127 -11.56 29.21 -2.42
N ALA A 128 -11.97 27.97 -2.68
CA ALA A 128 -12.13 27.40 -4.01
C ALA A 128 -13.63 27.31 -4.36
N ALA A 129 -13.96 26.90 -5.58
CA ALA A 129 -15.35 26.84 -6.04
C ALA A 129 -16.23 25.89 -5.21
N GLY A 130 -15.68 24.76 -4.73
CA GLY A 130 -16.40 23.72 -4.00
C GLY A 130 -15.99 23.56 -2.54
N GLY A 131 -15.34 24.56 -1.93
CA GLY A 131 -14.93 24.45 -0.54
C GLY A 131 -13.95 25.51 -0.08
N VAL A 132 -13.71 25.50 1.24
CA VAL A 132 -12.80 26.43 1.91
C VAL A 132 -11.87 25.66 2.83
N ALA A 133 -10.71 26.24 3.09
CA ALA A 133 -9.77 25.73 4.07
C ALA A 133 -9.08 26.86 4.80
N TYR A 134 -8.66 26.62 6.04
CA TYR A 134 -7.77 27.51 6.76
C TYR A 134 -6.63 26.74 7.42
N ARG A 135 -5.53 27.44 7.71
CA ARG A 135 -4.45 26.97 8.58
C ARG A 135 -3.82 28.12 9.33
N TYR A 136 -3.10 27.79 10.40
CA TYR A 136 -2.29 28.75 11.13
C TYR A 136 -0.84 28.66 10.69
N VAL A 137 -0.12 29.77 10.77
CA VAL A 137 1.34 29.81 10.69
C VAL A 137 1.88 30.59 11.87
N LEU A 138 2.79 29.98 12.62
CA LEU A 138 3.63 30.63 13.64
C LEU A 138 4.95 31.01 12.97
N PRO A 139 5.17 32.30 12.63
CA PRO A 139 6.36 32.73 11.87
C PRO A 139 7.67 32.37 12.54
N ASP A 140 7.71 32.46 13.87
CA ASP A 140 8.90 32.18 14.70
C ASP A 140 8.96 30.72 15.17
N GLY A 141 7.93 29.92 14.88
CA GLY A 141 7.78 28.55 15.38
C GLY A 141 7.30 28.50 16.83
N GLY A 142 7.41 27.32 17.43
CA GLY A 142 7.05 27.10 18.84
C GLY A 142 6.44 25.74 19.11
N THR A 143 5.98 25.56 20.35
CA THR A 143 5.27 24.37 20.80
C THR A 143 3.79 24.70 20.95
N ILE A 144 2.96 24.13 20.08
CA ILE A 144 1.50 24.22 20.15
C ILE A 144 1.03 23.16 21.15
N THR A 145 0.21 23.57 22.13
CA THR A 145 -0.35 22.72 23.20
C THR A 145 -1.87 22.54 23.07
N GLY A 146 -2.49 23.20 22.10
CA GLY A 146 -3.90 23.01 21.80
C GLY A 146 -4.39 23.90 20.67
N GLU A 147 -5.51 23.51 20.09
CA GLU A 147 -6.19 24.25 19.03
C GLU A 147 -7.63 24.53 19.50
N ALA A 148 -8.09 25.78 19.39
CA ALA A 148 -9.43 26.20 19.80
C ALA A 148 -10.46 26.12 18.65
N SER A 149 -9.98 25.84 17.44
CA SER A 149 -10.78 25.66 16.24
C SER A 149 -11.99 24.76 16.46
N SER A 150 -13.15 25.17 15.94
CA SER A 150 -14.34 24.32 15.88
C SER A 150 -15.17 24.61 14.63
N PHE A 151 -16.08 23.71 14.31
CA PHE A 151 -17.09 23.89 13.27
C PHE A 151 -18.48 23.78 13.89
N THR A 152 -19.35 24.74 13.60
CA THR A 152 -20.74 24.74 14.08
C THR A 152 -21.70 24.46 12.93
N LEU A 153 -22.40 23.34 13.01
CA LEU A 153 -23.29 22.81 11.98
C LEU A 153 -24.76 23.14 12.30
N PRO A 154 -25.69 23.07 11.34
CA PRO A 154 -27.12 23.08 11.64
C PRO A 154 -27.48 21.87 12.51
N ALA A 155 -28.15 22.08 13.65
CA ALA A 155 -28.36 21.03 14.66
C ALA A 155 -29.03 19.76 14.10
N ALA A 156 -30.07 19.92 13.29
CA ALA A 156 -30.84 18.83 12.71
C ALA A 156 -30.22 18.24 11.41
N ALA A 157 -29.06 18.72 10.96
CA ALA A 157 -28.40 18.22 9.76
C ALA A 157 -28.12 16.72 9.86
N PRO A 158 -28.66 15.87 8.97
CA PRO A 158 -28.23 14.48 8.85
C PRO A 158 -26.70 14.38 8.75
N ALA A 159 -26.11 13.42 9.44
CA ALA A 159 -24.67 13.29 9.58
C ALA A 159 -24.22 11.83 9.41
N TRP A 160 -23.12 11.62 8.70
CA TRP A 160 -22.46 10.33 8.53
C TRP A 160 -21.05 10.44 9.12
N LEU A 161 -20.90 9.91 10.33
CA LEU A 161 -19.71 10.11 11.16
C LEU A 161 -18.97 8.80 11.36
N LEU A 162 -17.65 8.87 11.50
CA LEU A 162 -16.81 7.73 11.85
C LEU A 162 -16.38 7.88 13.32
N PRO A 163 -16.89 7.08 14.28
CA PRO A 163 -16.30 7.04 15.62
C PRO A 163 -14.80 6.79 15.52
N TYR A 164 -13.99 7.60 16.22
CA TYR A 164 -12.55 7.60 16.00
C TYR A 164 -11.89 6.32 16.54
N SER A 165 -11.11 5.68 15.67
CA SER A 165 -9.98 4.82 16.02
C SER A 165 -8.79 5.22 15.17
N PRO A 166 -7.54 5.03 15.64
CA PRO A 166 -6.34 5.42 14.90
C PRO A 166 -6.17 4.75 13.52
N ASN A 167 -6.82 3.60 13.28
CA ASN A 167 -6.84 2.89 12.00
C ASN A 167 -8.07 3.19 11.12
N TYR A 168 -9.02 4.00 11.61
CA TYR A 168 -10.20 4.44 10.85
C TYR A 168 -11.17 3.33 10.38
N GLU A 169 -11.16 2.17 11.06
CA GLU A 169 -11.96 0.97 10.70
C GLU A 169 -13.25 0.76 11.52
N LYS A 170 -13.66 1.76 12.32
CA LYS A 170 -14.97 1.69 12.97
C LYS A 170 -16.11 1.75 11.94
N VAL A 171 -17.29 1.27 12.36
CA VAL A 171 -18.51 1.38 11.56
C VAL A 171 -18.93 2.86 11.53
N ARG A 172 -19.20 3.38 10.33
CA ARG A 172 -19.79 4.71 10.17
C ARG A 172 -21.23 4.73 10.66
N VAL A 173 -21.61 5.79 11.37
CA VAL A 173 -22.94 5.95 11.96
C VAL A 173 -23.70 7.07 11.27
N GLU A 174 -24.97 6.81 10.94
CA GLU A 174 -25.93 7.81 10.47
C GLU A 174 -26.67 8.40 11.69
N THR A 175 -26.68 9.72 11.81
CA THR A 175 -27.31 10.45 12.92
C THR A 175 -27.68 11.88 12.47
N THR A 176 -27.84 12.81 13.39
CA THR A 176 -27.88 14.26 13.12
C THR A 176 -26.74 14.97 13.83
N ALA A 177 -26.37 16.17 13.39
CA ALA A 177 -25.24 16.92 13.91
C ALA A 177 -25.30 17.14 15.44
N SER A 178 -26.48 17.35 16.03
CA SER A 178 -26.65 17.43 17.49
C SER A 178 -27.09 16.14 18.17
N GLY A 179 -27.60 15.17 17.41
CA GLY A 179 -27.98 13.85 17.90
C GLY A 179 -26.82 12.86 18.03
N ALA A 180 -25.65 13.21 17.50
CA ALA A 180 -24.43 12.43 17.67
C ALA A 180 -24.09 12.25 19.16
N GLN A 181 -23.59 11.07 19.53
CA GLN A 181 -23.15 10.80 20.89
C GLN A 181 -21.88 11.59 21.21
N ALA A 182 -21.68 11.93 22.50
CA ALA A 182 -20.44 12.54 22.94
C ALA A 182 -19.25 11.60 22.65
N GLY A 183 -18.17 12.15 22.09
CA GLY A 183 -17.01 11.35 21.70
C GLY A 183 -16.15 12.04 20.65
N ASP A 184 -15.16 11.30 20.18
CA ASP A 184 -14.27 11.72 19.10
C ASP A 184 -14.69 11.04 17.78
N TYR A 185 -14.69 11.79 16.69
CA TYR A 185 -15.01 11.33 15.34
C TYR A 185 -13.84 11.59 14.39
N GLY A 186 -13.43 10.56 13.66
CA GLY A 186 -12.35 10.63 12.67
C GLY A 186 -12.77 11.33 11.38
N PHE A 187 -11.80 11.87 10.67
CA PHE A 187 -12.03 12.40 9.33
C PHE A 187 -12.18 11.29 8.26
N PRO A 188 -12.90 11.55 7.16
CA PRO A 188 -13.78 12.71 6.95
C PRO A 188 -15.19 12.47 7.52
N SER A 189 -15.87 13.57 7.90
CA SER A 189 -17.24 13.56 8.43
C SER A 189 -18.19 14.38 7.55
N LEU A 190 -19.29 13.76 7.10
CA LEU A 190 -20.24 14.35 6.15
C LEU A 190 -21.51 14.83 6.86
N PHE A 191 -22.02 15.99 6.46
CA PHE A 191 -23.25 16.57 6.93
C PHE A 191 -24.12 17.02 5.76
N ASP A 192 -25.41 16.70 5.78
CA ASP A 192 -26.41 17.33 4.93
C ASP A 192 -26.81 18.66 5.56
N THR A 193 -26.26 19.74 5.01
CA THR A 193 -26.39 21.10 5.56
C THR A 193 -27.66 21.83 5.09
N GLY A 194 -28.59 21.13 4.46
CA GLY A 194 -29.86 21.70 3.99
C GLY A 194 -29.77 22.40 2.62
N ASP A 195 -30.94 22.75 2.10
CA ASP A 195 -31.13 23.39 0.78
C ASP A 195 -30.40 22.67 -0.36
N GLY A 196 -30.43 21.33 -0.33
CA GLY A 196 -29.82 20.47 -1.34
C GLY A 196 -28.28 20.41 -1.29
N GLY A 197 -27.64 20.87 -0.21
CA GLY A 197 -26.19 20.88 -0.13
C GLY A 197 -25.59 20.21 1.11
N TYR A 198 -24.39 19.71 0.91
CA TYR A 198 -23.61 18.91 1.82
C TYR A 198 -22.33 19.64 2.23
N THR A 199 -21.79 19.26 3.39
CA THR A 199 -20.47 19.69 3.85
C THR A 199 -19.68 18.52 4.39
N LEU A 200 -18.47 18.30 3.87
CA LEU A 200 -17.51 17.30 4.34
C LEU A 200 -16.37 18.00 5.07
N LEU A 201 -16.18 17.65 6.35
CA LEU A 201 -15.09 18.14 7.18
C LEU A 201 -13.92 17.16 7.12
N THR A 202 -12.72 17.68 6.86
CA THR A 202 -11.48 16.90 6.78
C THR A 202 -10.25 17.79 6.98
N GLU A 203 -9.05 17.26 6.72
CA GLU A 203 -7.78 17.98 6.73
C GLU A 203 -6.88 17.59 5.55
N SER A 204 -5.84 18.39 5.28
CA SER A 204 -4.83 18.16 4.24
C SER A 204 -3.47 18.71 4.66
N ASP A 205 -2.39 18.29 4.00
CA ASP A 205 -0.99 18.71 4.29
C ASP A 205 -0.57 18.29 5.70
N VAL A 206 -0.87 17.04 6.08
CA VAL A 206 -0.34 16.42 7.31
C VAL A 206 0.84 15.53 6.93
N ASP A 207 1.99 15.85 7.48
CA ASP A 207 3.24 15.11 7.35
C ASP A 207 4.04 15.21 8.66
N GLY A 208 5.29 14.72 8.70
CA GLY A 208 6.10 14.64 9.93
C GLY A 208 6.34 15.98 10.65
N ARG A 209 5.94 17.11 10.06
CA ARG A 209 5.95 18.42 10.72
C ARG A 209 4.83 18.55 11.76
N TYR A 210 3.74 17.80 11.67
CA TYR A 210 2.57 17.97 12.53
C TYR A 210 1.87 16.64 12.85
N SER A 211 0.90 16.67 13.76
CA SER A 211 0.05 15.52 14.08
C SER A 211 -1.31 15.57 13.37
N GLY A 212 -1.93 14.41 13.18
CA GLY A 212 -3.31 14.33 12.69
C GLY A 212 -4.29 14.93 13.70
N ALA A 213 -5.46 15.30 13.21
CA ALA A 213 -6.55 15.79 14.03
C ALA A 213 -7.81 14.92 13.89
N ARG A 214 -8.73 15.11 14.83
CA ARG A 214 -10.08 14.54 14.84
C ARG A 214 -11.09 15.54 15.38
N LEU A 215 -12.37 15.22 15.28
CA LEU A 215 -13.46 16.05 15.76
C LEU A 215 -13.92 15.58 17.15
N ALA A 216 -13.79 16.41 18.17
CA ALA A 216 -14.37 16.19 19.48
C ALA A 216 -15.78 16.80 19.54
N HIS A 217 -16.74 16.02 20.02
CA HIS A 217 -18.15 16.40 20.10
C HIS A 217 -18.72 16.19 21.49
N ALA A 218 -19.52 17.16 21.96
CA ALA A 218 -20.31 17.06 23.17
C ALA A 218 -21.79 16.84 22.80
N ALA A 219 -22.42 15.86 23.45
CA ALA A 219 -23.81 15.49 23.17
C ALA A 219 -24.76 16.68 23.26
N GLY A 220 -25.70 16.79 22.31
CA GLY A 220 -26.70 17.86 22.26
C GLY A 220 -26.18 19.21 21.75
N THR A 221 -24.89 19.34 21.45
CA THR A 221 -24.33 20.55 20.83
C THR A 221 -24.31 20.43 19.31
N SER A 222 -24.07 21.52 18.57
CA SER A 222 -23.82 21.43 17.12
C SER A 222 -22.37 21.77 16.76
N ALA A 223 -21.50 21.84 17.77
CA ALA A 223 -20.10 22.17 17.64
C ALA A 223 -19.25 20.90 17.57
N TYR A 224 -18.29 20.90 16.65
CA TYR A 224 -17.29 19.86 16.47
C TYR A 224 -15.92 20.51 16.57
N ALA A 225 -15.27 20.35 17.73
CA ALA A 225 -13.98 20.97 18.04
C ALA A 225 -12.83 20.16 17.45
N ILE A 226 -11.77 20.83 17.00
CA ILE A 226 -10.54 20.16 16.59
C ILE A 226 -9.82 19.62 17.83
N LYS A 227 -9.46 18.34 17.80
CA LYS A 227 -8.64 17.69 18.81
C LYS A 227 -7.43 17.06 18.14
N LEU A 228 -6.24 17.44 18.58
CA LEU A 228 -4.97 16.91 18.06
C LEU A 228 -4.73 15.49 18.59
N ALA A 229 -3.99 14.69 17.81
CA ALA A 229 -3.55 13.37 18.26
C ALA A 229 -2.54 13.49 19.41
N ASP A 230 -1.58 14.40 19.29
CA ASP A 230 -0.60 14.69 20.33
C ASP A 230 -1.06 15.81 21.26
N ALA A 231 -0.69 15.73 22.53
CA ALA A 231 -0.94 16.78 23.52
C ALA A 231 -0.13 18.07 23.23
N ALA A 232 1.00 17.95 22.54
CA ALA A 232 1.78 19.08 22.08
C ALA A 232 2.53 18.74 20.78
N VAL A 233 2.67 19.71 19.89
CA VAL A 233 3.41 19.60 18.63
C VAL A 233 4.42 20.74 18.55
N THR A 234 5.68 20.42 18.29
CA THR A 234 6.77 21.42 18.22
C THR A 234 7.32 21.51 16.81
N GLY A 235 7.56 22.74 16.34
CA GLY A 235 8.17 23.00 15.05
C GLY A 235 8.94 24.32 15.04
N SER A 236 9.91 24.42 14.14
CA SER A 236 10.69 25.64 13.89
C SER A 236 9.96 26.58 12.92
N GLY A 237 10.21 27.88 13.07
CA GLY A 237 9.60 28.91 12.24
C GLY A 237 10.11 28.93 10.79
N PRO A 238 9.25 29.24 9.79
CA PRO A 238 7.79 29.34 9.89
C PRO A 238 7.14 27.97 10.07
N PHE A 239 6.33 27.83 11.13
CA PHE A 239 5.67 26.57 11.49
C PHE A 239 4.18 26.62 11.16
N ALA A 240 3.76 25.86 10.15
CA ALA A 240 2.37 25.82 9.70
C ALA A 240 1.63 24.60 10.27
N THR A 241 0.38 24.80 10.66
CA THR A 241 -0.54 23.67 10.89
C THR A 241 -0.97 23.08 9.54
N PRO A 242 -1.47 21.84 9.53
CA PRO A 242 -2.23 21.30 8.41
C PRO A 242 -3.46 22.17 8.11
N TRP A 243 -3.98 22.03 6.90
CA TRP A 243 -5.23 22.67 6.50
C TRP A 243 -6.41 22.01 7.19
N ARG A 244 -7.29 22.80 7.81
CA ARG A 244 -8.64 22.41 8.21
C ARG A 244 -9.56 22.70 7.04
N VAL A 245 -10.29 21.70 6.56
CA VAL A 245 -10.98 21.74 5.26
C VAL A 245 -12.48 21.51 5.43
N ALA A 246 -13.27 22.36 4.79
CA ALA A 246 -14.71 22.18 4.61
C ALA A 246 -15.02 22.19 3.11
N ILE A 247 -15.25 21.00 2.54
CA ILE A 247 -15.74 20.85 1.17
C ILE A 247 -17.26 21.04 1.21
N THR A 248 -17.81 21.95 0.40
CA THR A 248 -19.25 22.26 0.45
C THR A 248 -19.83 22.56 -0.92
N GLY A 249 -21.04 22.09 -1.17
CA GLY A 249 -21.75 22.20 -2.44
C GLY A 249 -22.93 21.24 -2.47
N ASP A 250 -23.45 20.91 -3.65
CA ASP A 250 -24.31 19.73 -3.79
C ASP A 250 -23.49 18.44 -3.59
N LEU A 251 -24.18 17.29 -3.56
CA LEU A 251 -23.50 16.02 -3.29
C LEU A 251 -22.45 15.69 -4.36
N ALA A 252 -22.70 16.04 -5.62
CA ALA A 252 -21.74 15.86 -6.72
C ALA A 252 -20.46 16.69 -6.49
N THR A 253 -20.61 17.98 -6.15
CA THR A 253 -19.49 18.87 -5.82
C THR A 253 -18.63 18.31 -4.69
N VAL A 254 -19.25 17.81 -3.62
CA VAL A 254 -18.51 17.21 -2.49
C VAL A 254 -17.78 15.94 -2.94
N THR A 255 -18.50 15.04 -3.60
CA THR A 255 -17.99 13.70 -3.98
C THR A 255 -16.85 13.79 -4.99
N GLU A 256 -16.97 14.68 -5.97
CA GLU A 256 -15.99 14.85 -7.05
C GLU A 256 -14.81 15.75 -6.65
N SER A 257 -14.89 16.40 -5.48
CA SER A 257 -13.91 17.41 -5.05
C SER A 257 -12.48 16.88 -5.00
N THR A 258 -11.55 17.67 -5.53
CA THR A 258 -10.09 17.42 -5.47
C THR A 258 -9.39 18.27 -4.42
N LEU A 259 -10.16 18.98 -3.59
CA LEU A 259 -9.64 20.05 -2.74
C LEU A 259 -8.57 19.57 -1.74
N VAL A 260 -8.66 18.33 -1.25
CA VAL A 260 -7.64 17.76 -0.37
C VAL A 260 -6.28 17.72 -1.07
N ASP A 261 -6.21 17.13 -2.27
CA ASP A 261 -5.00 17.13 -3.09
C ASP A 261 -4.57 18.56 -3.45
N ASP A 262 -5.50 19.42 -3.86
CA ASP A 262 -5.21 20.80 -4.28
C ASP A 262 -4.57 21.67 -3.18
N LEU A 263 -4.79 21.31 -1.91
CA LEU A 263 -4.18 21.96 -0.74
C LEU A 263 -2.82 21.36 -0.34
N ALA A 264 -2.54 20.12 -0.74
CA ALA A 264 -1.33 19.40 -0.38
C ALA A 264 -0.08 19.93 -1.14
N PRO A 265 1.13 19.69 -0.62
CA PRO A 265 2.36 20.06 -1.31
C PRO A 265 2.46 19.42 -2.71
N PRO A 266 3.16 20.07 -3.66
CA PRO A 266 3.51 19.46 -4.93
C PRO A 266 4.32 18.16 -4.78
N SER A 267 4.34 17.36 -5.84
CA SER A 267 5.13 16.13 -5.91
C SER A 267 6.60 16.37 -5.56
N ARG A 268 7.15 15.49 -4.72
CA ARG A 268 8.59 15.37 -4.44
C ARG A 268 9.31 14.48 -5.47
N LEU A 269 8.59 13.87 -6.41
CA LEU A 269 9.13 13.07 -7.51
C LEU A 269 9.09 13.84 -8.83
N ALA A 270 10.24 13.92 -9.50
CA ALA A 270 10.36 14.50 -10.84
C ALA A 270 10.00 13.49 -11.95
N ASP A 271 10.35 12.22 -11.77
CA ASP A 271 10.02 11.13 -12.69
C ASP A 271 9.02 10.17 -12.03
N THR A 272 7.86 10.04 -12.66
CA THR A 272 6.76 9.15 -12.27
C THR A 272 6.49 8.06 -13.30
N SER A 273 7.34 7.87 -14.31
CA SER A 273 7.14 6.89 -15.39
C SER A 273 7.15 5.42 -14.93
N TRP A 274 7.75 5.17 -13.77
CA TRP A 274 7.77 3.87 -13.10
C TRP A 274 6.57 3.63 -12.19
N VAL A 275 5.79 4.68 -11.87
CA VAL A 275 4.63 4.61 -11.01
C VAL A 275 3.42 4.13 -11.80
N ARG A 276 2.92 2.95 -11.46
CA ARG A 276 1.94 2.23 -12.28
C ARG A 276 0.77 1.71 -11.43
N PRO A 277 -0.41 2.33 -11.55
CA PRO A 277 -1.63 1.80 -10.95
C PRO A 277 -2.06 0.51 -11.67
N GLY A 278 -2.94 -0.26 -11.04
CA GLY A 278 -3.48 -1.47 -11.65
C GLY A 278 -4.25 -2.38 -10.69
N LYS A 279 -4.75 -3.48 -11.25
CA LYS A 279 -5.46 -4.52 -10.50
C LYS A 279 -4.45 -5.45 -9.83
N VAL A 280 -4.79 -5.91 -8.63
CA VAL A 280 -3.94 -6.79 -7.82
C VAL A 280 -4.70 -8.07 -7.50
N ALA A 281 -4.14 -9.22 -7.86
CA ALA A 281 -4.62 -10.50 -7.35
C ALA A 281 -4.14 -10.65 -5.89
N TRP A 282 -5.06 -10.94 -4.97
CA TRP A 282 -4.76 -10.98 -3.54
C TRP A 282 -5.37 -12.21 -2.90
N SER A 283 -4.55 -12.99 -2.19
CA SER A 283 -4.94 -14.33 -1.72
C SER A 283 -5.42 -14.38 -0.26
N TRP A 284 -4.96 -13.45 0.58
CA TRP A 284 -5.11 -13.52 2.05
C TRP A 284 -6.55 -13.56 2.54
N LEU A 285 -7.46 -12.74 1.99
CA LEU A 285 -8.83 -12.67 2.51
C LEU A 285 -9.61 -13.97 2.30
N SER A 286 -9.51 -14.56 1.11
CA SER A 286 -10.21 -15.80 0.78
C SER A 286 -9.50 -17.07 1.23
N GLU A 287 -8.18 -17.01 1.43
CA GLU A 287 -7.32 -18.13 1.78
C GLU A 287 -6.17 -17.64 2.69
N HIS A 288 -6.46 -17.47 3.98
CA HIS A 288 -5.59 -16.81 4.96
C HIS A 288 -4.16 -17.35 5.03
N ASP A 289 -3.98 -18.67 4.91
CA ASP A 289 -2.66 -19.32 5.00
C ASP A 289 -1.89 -19.32 3.66
N SER A 290 -2.56 -18.99 2.55
CA SER A 290 -1.97 -19.05 1.21
C SER A 290 -0.75 -18.15 0.97
N PRO A 291 -0.55 -17.00 1.65
CA PRO A 291 0.68 -16.22 1.49
C PRO A 291 1.94 -16.99 1.86
N GLY A 292 1.85 -18.00 2.73
CA GLY A 292 2.96 -18.89 3.09
C GLY A 292 3.23 -20.03 2.10
N ASP A 293 2.38 -20.22 1.08
CA ASP A 293 2.51 -21.30 0.10
C ASP A 293 3.05 -20.78 -1.26
N PRO A 294 4.35 -21.01 -1.58
CA PRO A 294 4.93 -20.55 -2.85
C PRO A 294 4.29 -21.17 -4.10
N VAL A 295 3.74 -22.40 -3.99
CA VAL A 295 3.04 -23.04 -5.10
C VAL A 295 1.72 -22.32 -5.34
N ARG A 296 0.96 -22.04 -4.27
CA ARG A 296 -0.30 -21.28 -4.38
C ARG A 296 -0.06 -19.87 -4.90
N GLN A 297 0.99 -19.17 -4.44
CA GLN A 297 1.34 -17.84 -4.96
C GLN A 297 1.63 -17.85 -6.47
N LYS A 298 2.31 -18.89 -6.99
CA LYS A 298 2.50 -19.06 -8.45
C LYS A 298 1.19 -19.29 -9.20
N GLN A 299 0.20 -19.94 -8.58
CA GLN A 299 -1.13 -20.11 -9.17
C GLN A 299 -1.87 -18.78 -9.26
N TYR A 300 -1.81 -17.93 -8.23
CA TYR A 300 -2.35 -16.56 -8.27
C TYR A 300 -1.63 -15.70 -9.32
N ALA A 301 -0.30 -15.79 -9.43
CA ALA A 301 0.46 -15.10 -10.50
C ALA A 301 0.01 -15.57 -11.89
N ALA A 302 -0.23 -16.88 -12.08
CA ALA A 302 -0.73 -17.41 -13.34
C ALA A 302 -2.17 -16.96 -13.65
N PHE A 303 -3.03 -16.85 -12.63
CA PHE A 303 -4.37 -16.28 -12.76
C PHE A 303 -4.29 -14.80 -13.18
N ALA A 304 -3.49 -14.00 -12.47
CA ALA A 304 -3.29 -12.59 -12.78
C ALA A 304 -2.81 -12.38 -14.23
N ALA A 305 -1.83 -13.18 -14.67
CA ALA A 305 -1.31 -13.14 -16.03
C ALA A 305 -2.39 -13.44 -17.10
N ARG A 306 -3.21 -14.47 -16.90
CA ARG A 306 -4.28 -14.83 -17.86
C ARG A 306 -5.37 -13.77 -17.97
N ASN A 307 -5.62 -13.03 -16.90
CA ASN A 307 -6.68 -12.02 -16.81
C ASN A 307 -6.14 -10.58 -17.00
N GLY A 308 -4.84 -10.42 -17.30
CA GLY A 308 -4.20 -9.12 -17.52
C GLY A 308 -4.14 -8.24 -16.28
N TRP A 309 -4.12 -8.85 -15.08
CA TRP A 309 -3.95 -8.14 -13.82
C TRP A 309 -2.44 -7.98 -13.58
N PRO A 310 -1.92 -6.74 -13.55
CA PRO A 310 -0.48 -6.51 -13.56
C PRO A 310 0.22 -6.86 -12.25
N TYR A 311 -0.50 -7.10 -11.16
CA TYR A 311 0.07 -7.28 -9.83
C TYR A 311 -0.43 -8.53 -9.09
N LEU A 312 0.45 -9.10 -8.28
CA LEU A 312 0.17 -10.04 -7.21
C LEU A 312 0.62 -9.42 -5.88
N LEU A 313 -0.23 -9.46 -4.86
CA LEU A 313 0.17 -9.17 -3.47
C LEU A 313 0.38 -10.50 -2.73
N ILE A 314 1.59 -10.68 -2.20
CA ILE A 314 1.88 -11.72 -1.21
C ILE A 314 1.81 -11.05 0.17
N ASP A 315 0.76 -11.37 0.92
CA ASP A 315 0.45 -10.74 2.20
C ASP A 315 1.25 -11.36 3.38
N GLU A 316 0.88 -11.08 4.63
CA GLU A 316 1.52 -11.64 5.83
C GLU A 316 1.66 -13.17 5.73
N GLY A 317 2.88 -13.69 5.90
CA GLY A 317 3.20 -15.13 5.85
C GLY A 317 4.31 -15.53 4.85
N TRP A 318 4.85 -14.59 4.06
CA TRP A 318 5.92 -14.91 3.11
C TRP A 318 7.31 -15.12 3.76
N ASP A 319 8.19 -15.89 3.10
CA ASP A 319 9.57 -16.12 3.54
C ASP A 319 10.63 -15.81 2.46
N ALA A 320 11.78 -15.28 2.89
CA ALA A 320 12.85 -14.83 2.01
C ALA A 320 13.50 -15.95 1.19
N SER A 321 13.41 -17.22 1.64
CA SER A 321 14.01 -18.38 0.96
C SER A 321 13.35 -18.70 -0.39
N TRP A 322 12.07 -18.39 -0.57
CA TRP A 322 11.31 -18.74 -1.78
C TRP A 322 10.70 -17.57 -2.52
N VAL A 323 10.51 -16.40 -1.89
CA VAL A 323 9.94 -15.22 -2.55
C VAL A 323 10.65 -14.82 -3.85
N PRO A 324 12.00 -14.81 -3.93
CA PRO A 324 12.69 -14.49 -5.18
C PRO A 324 12.27 -15.39 -6.36
N ASP A 325 12.00 -16.68 -6.10
CA ASP A 325 11.56 -17.62 -7.12
C ASP A 325 10.13 -17.33 -7.61
N VAL A 326 9.22 -16.99 -6.70
CA VAL A 326 7.85 -16.56 -7.06
C VAL A 326 7.89 -15.26 -7.87
N ILE A 327 8.74 -14.30 -7.49
CA ILE A 327 8.91 -13.05 -8.26
C ILE A 327 9.43 -13.33 -9.67
N ARG A 328 10.47 -14.16 -9.82
CA ARG A 328 10.98 -14.57 -11.15
C ARG A 328 9.88 -15.23 -11.98
N TYR A 329 9.10 -16.12 -11.39
CA TYR A 329 7.98 -16.80 -12.05
C TYR A 329 6.89 -15.84 -12.54
N ALA A 330 6.50 -14.88 -11.69
CA ALA A 330 5.46 -13.89 -11.98
C ALA A 330 5.91 -12.89 -13.05
N ARG A 331 7.13 -12.34 -12.93
CA ARG A 331 7.66 -11.35 -13.88
C ARG A 331 7.82 -11.91 -15.29
N ALA A 332 8.20 -13.18 -15.40
CA ALA A 332 8.26 -13.88 -16.69
C ALA A 332 6.90 -14.00 -17.40
N ARG A 333 5.81 -13.75 -16.68
CA ARG A 333 4.42 -13.72 -17.19
C ARG A 333 3.84 -12.31 -17.20
N GLY A 334 4.67 -11.29 -16.96
CA GLY A 334 4.27 -9.88 -16.93
C GLY A 334 3.48 -9.45 -15.71
N VAL A 335 3.54 -10.22 -14.62
CA VAL A 335 2.94 -9.88 -13.32
C VAL A 335 4.05 -9.43 -12.38
N GLU A 336 3.89 -8.26 -11.79
CA GLU A 336 4.79 -7.72 -10.79
C GLU A 336 4.31 -8.07 -9.37
N VAL A 337 5.22 -8.17 -8.41
CA VAL A 337 4.89 -8.61 -7.05
C VAL A 337 4.99 -7.46 -6.06
N ILE A 338 4.00 -7.39 -5.17
CA ILE A 338 3.92 -6.51 -4.01
C ILE A 338 4.09 -7.39 -2.77
N LEU A 339 4.91 -6.96 -1.81
CA LEU A 339 5.17 -7.71 -0.58
C LEU A 339 4.62 -6.95 0.63
N TRP A 340 3.97 -7.68 1.54
CA TRP A 340 3.50 -7.11 2.80
C TRP A 340 4.63 -6.96 3.82
N PHE A 341 4.57 -5.89 4.62
CA PHE A 341 5.46 -5.62 5.74
C PHE A 341 4.67 -5.05 6.91
N ARG A 342 4.98 -5.51 8.12
CA ARG A 342 4.63 -4.76 9.34
C ARG A 342 5.47 -3.49 9.40
N TRP A 343 4.87 -2.36 9.79
CA TRP A 343 5.60 -1.08 9.81
C TRP A 343 6.87 -1.09 10.66
N ASN A 344 6.86 -1.82 11.80
CA ASN A 344 7.97 -1.86 12.75
C ASN A 344 9.16 -2.68 12.23
N THR A 345 9.01 -3.42 11.14
CA THR A 345 10.11 -4.06 10.42
C THR A 345 10.84 -3.07 9.50
N LEU A 346 10.36 -1.81 9.43
CA LEU A 346 10.84 -0.74 8.56
C LEU A 346 10.93 0.61 9.30
N ASP A 347 10.83 0.64 10.63
CA ASP A 347 10.71 1.87 11.42
C ASP A 347 12.02 2.66 11.47
N THR A 348 13.13 1.96 11.64
CA THR A 348 14.45 2.56 11.75
C THR A 348 15.13 2.69 10.37
N PRO A 349 16.09 3.62 10.21
CA PRO A 349 16.91 3.69 9.01
C PRO A 349 17.68 2.39 8.72
N ALA A 350 18.11 1.66 9.76
CA ALA A 350 18.85 0.41 9.63
C ALA A 350 17.97 -0.70 9.05
N GLU A 351 16.75 -0.85 9.55
CA GLU A 351 15.76 -1.80 9.03
C GLU A 351 15.40 -1.52 7.57
N ARG A 352 15.16 -0.25 7.22
CA ARG A 352 14.92 0.13 5.81
C ARG A 352 16.13 -0.14 4.91
N ALA A 353 17.35 0.09 5.42
CA ALA A 353 18.58 -0.18 4.69
C ALA A 353 18.83 -1.68 4.49
N LYS A 354 18.35 -2.53 5.40
CA LYS A 354 18.34 -4.00 5.24
C LYS A 354 17.32 -4.44 4.19
N TRP A 355 16.06 -4.10 4.39
CA TRP A 355 14.96 -4.73 3.64
C TRP A 355 14.70 -4.14 2.26
N LEU A 356 14.68 -2.81 2.12
CA LEU A 356 14.23 -2.18 0.87
C LEU A 356 15.16 -2.47 -0.33
N PRO A 357 16.51 -2.42 -0.19
CA PRO A 357 17.39 -2.86 -1.27
C PRO A 357 17.22 -4.35 -1.61
N LEU A 358 17.01 -5.18 -0.59
CA LEU A 358 16.89 -6.63 -0.75
C LEU A 358 15.65 -7.00 -1.58
N VAL A 359 14.45 -6.55 -1.18
CA VAL A 359 13.23 -6.84 -1.95
C VAL A 359 13.24 -6.21 -3.34
N LYS A 360 13.90 -5.05 -3.50
CA LYS A 360 14.09 -4.45 -4.82
C LYS A 360 15.00 -5.31 -5.69
N SER A 361 16.07 -5.89 -5.13
CA SER A 361 16.98 -6.78 -5.85
C SER A 361 16.30 -8.06 -6.33
N TRP A 362 15.30 -8.56 -5.59
CA TRP A 362 14.47 -9.68 -6.04
C TRP A 362 13.50 -9.30 -7.17
N GLY A 363 13.23 -8.00 -7.36
CA GLY A 363 12.36 -7.49 -8.41
C GLY A 363 10.96 -7.11 -7.96
N ALA A 364 10.72 -6.90 -6.66
CA ALA A 364 9.44 -6.38 -6.17
C ALA A 364 9.12 -5.02 -6.80
N ALA A 365 7.84 -4.79 -7.12
CA ALA A 365 7.35 -3.52 -7.64
C ALA A 365 6.94 -2.54 -6.53
N GLY A 366 6.64 -3.05 -5.34
CA GLY A 366 6.29 -2.23 -4.19
C GLY A 366 6.01 -3.05 -2.95
N ILE A 367 5.51 -2.38 -1.92
CA ILE A 367 5.18 -2.99 -0.63
C ILE A 367 3.84 -2.49 -0.10
N LYS A 368 3.13 -3.36 0.64
CA LYS A 368 2.00 -3.01 1.51
C LYS A 368 2.55 -2.90 2.93
N VAL A 369 2.38 -1.77 3.60
CA VAL A 369 2.90 -1.53 4.96
C VAL A 369 1.73 -1.36 5.91
N ASP A 370 1.77 -2.08 7.03
CA ASP A 370 0.59 -2.30 7.88
C ASP A 370 0.80 -1.94 9.35
N PHE A 371 -0.31 -1.73 10.08
CA PHE A 371 -0.40 -1.54 11.53
C PHE A 371 0.25 -0.28 12.11
N MET A 372 0.29 0.82 11.36
CA MET A 372 0.79 2.11 11.86
C MET A 372 -0.04 2.64 13.05
N ASP A 373 -1.36 2.43 13.00
CA ASP A 373 -2.38 2.65 14.03
C ASP A 373 -2.21 3.93 14.85
N SER A 374 -1.84 5.03 14.18
CA SER A 374 -1.52 6.28 14.85
C SER A 374 -1.63 7.50 13.94
N ASP A 375 -2.08 8.60 14.54
CA ASP A 375 -2.11 9.94 13.98
C ASP A 375 -1.07 10.88 14.63
N THR A 376 -0.12 10.35 15.39
CA THR A 376 0.90 11.19 16.06
C THR A 376 1.90 11.80 15.06
N GLN A 377 2.52 12.91 15.44
CA GLN A 377 3.59 13.57 14.66
C GLN A 377 4.73 12.60 14.34
N ALA A 378 5.13 11.78 15.32
CA ALA A 378 6.15 10.76 15.11
C ALA A 378 5.75 9.75 14.03
N ARG A 379 4.48 9.34 14.01
CA ARG A 379 3.98 8.41 12.99
C ARG A 379 3.94 9.05 11.61
N PHE A 380 3.56 10.32 11.49
CA PHE A 380 3.68 11.05 10.22
C PHE A 380 5.15 11.20 9.76
N GLY A 381 6.10 11.30 10.70
CA GLY A 381 7.53 11.21 10.40
C GLY A 381 7.93 9.88 9.75
N PHE A 382 7.39 8.76 10.25
CA PHE A 382 7.58 7.46 9.61
C PHE A 382 7.03 7.43 8.18
N TYR A 383 5.82 7.94 7.93
CA TYR A 383 5.24 7.99 6.58
C TYR A 383 6.14 8.77 5.60
N ASP A 384 6.68 9.92 6.01
CA ASP A 384 7.63 10.70 5.21
C ASP A 384 8.91 9.90 4.89
N ASP A 385 9.47 9.24 5.90
CA ASP A 385 10.72 8.50 5.80
C ASP A 385 10.58 7.28 4.89
N ILE A 386 9.52 6.48 5.05
CA ILE A 386 9.30 5.29 4.22
C ILE A 386 8.97 5.69 2.78
N ALA A 387 8.17 6.73 2.56
CA ALA A 387 7.85 7.23 1.22
C ALA A 387 9.11 7.69 0.47
N LYS A 388 10.00 8.42 1.16
CA LYS A 388 11.30 8.83 0.60
C LYS A 388 12.19 7.63 0.29
N ALA A 389 12.28 6.66 1.21
CA ALA A 389 13.16 5.51 1.06
C ALA A 389 12.74 4.55 -0.07
N THR A 390 11.43 4.38 -0.28
CA THR A 390 10.86 3.53 -1.34
C THR A 390 10.90 4.22 -2.70
N ALA A 391 10.64 5.53 -2.75
CA ALA A 391 10.80 6.35 -3.96
C ALA A 391 12.22 6.25 -4.53
N ALA A 392 13.24 6.35 -3.67
CA ALA A 392 14.65 6.24 -4.08
C ALA A 392 15.02 4.88 -4.72
N ARG A 393 14.13 3.88 -4.62
CA ARG A 393 14.32 2.52 -5.13
C ARG A 393 13.26 2.12 -6.16
N HIS A 394 12.38 3.03 -6.57
CA HIS A 394 11.24 2.75 -7.43
C HIS A 394 10.41 1.57 -6.89
N LEU A 395 10.06 1.63 -5.60
CA LEU A 395 9.11 0.73 -4.94
C LEU A 395 7.84 1.52 -4.65
N MET A 396 6.69 1.08 -5.17
CA MET A 396 5.38 1.67 -4.88
C MET A 396 4.88 1.29 -3.48
N LEU A 397 3.90 2.03 -2.96
CA LEU A 397 3.41 1.87 -1.58
C LEU A 397 1.89 1.73 -1.48
N ASN A 398 1.46 0.88 -0.56
CA ASN A 398 0.09 0.82 -0.04
C ASN A 398 0.15 0.83 1.49
N PHE A 399 -0.75 1.55 2.16
CA PHE A 399 -0.77 1.65 3.62
C PHE A 399 -2.06 1.06 4.21
N HIS A 400 -1.94 0.06 5.07
CA HIS A 400 -3.01 -0.56 5.86
C HIS A 400 -2.77 -0.33 7.36
N GLY A 401 -3.80 -0.53 8.21
CA GLY A 401 -3.72 -0.14 9.62
C GLY A 401 -3.30 1.33 9.75
N ALA A 402 -3.87 2.16 8.88
CA ALA A 402 -3.33 3.45 8.49
C ALA A 402 -4.32 4.57 8.76
N THR A 403 -3.80 5.79 8.64
CA THR A 403 -4.64 6.98 8.67
C THR A 403 -5.15 7.35 7.27
N VAL A 404 -6.10 8.30 7.16
CA VAL A 404 -6.61 8.76 5.85
C VAL A 404 -5.56 9.54 5.03
N PRO A 405 -5.65 9.58 3.68
CA PRO A 405 -4.55 10.03 2.81
C PRO A 405 -4.10 11.49 2.95
N ARG A 406 -5.01 12.44 3.23
CA ARG A 406 -4.70 13.87 3.46
C ARG A 406 -3.83 14.53 2.38
N GLY A 407 -4.00 14.10 1.12
CA GLY A 407 -3.28 14.62 -0.04
C GLY A 407 -1.85 14.10 -0.19
N PHE A 408 -1.45 13.10 0.61
CA PHE A 408 -0.12 12.50 0.57
C PHE A 408 0.23 11.95 -0.81
N GLN A 409 -0.75 11.43 -1.57
CA GLN A 409 -0.55 10.91 -2.93
C GLN A 409 -0.16 12.01 -3.95
N ARG A 410 -0.49 13.30 -3.71
CA ARG A 410 0.03 14.40 -4.53
C ARG A 410 1.51 14.64 -4.27
N THR A 411 1.92 14.57 -3.01
CA THR A 411 3.30 14.79 -2.58
C THR A 411 4.19 13.61 -2.93
N TRP A 412 3.67 12.39 -2.83
CA TRP A 412 4.33 11.12 -3.10
C TRP A 412 3.49 10.27 -4.06
N PRO A 413 3.62 10.52 -5.39
CA PRO A 413 2.79 9.86 -6.40
C PRO A 413 2.88 8.33 -6.44
N HIS A 414 3.94 7.74 -5.90
CA HIS A 414 4.13 6.29 -5.84
C HIS A 414 3.33 5.59 -4.73
N VAL A 415 2.61 6.36 -3.91
CA VAL A 415 1.65 5.83 -2.94
C VAL A 415 0.31 5.56 -3.65
N MET A 416 0.03 4.28 -3.85
CA MET A 416 -1.06 3.79 -4.69
C MET A 416 -2.39 3.79 -3.97
N SER A 417 -2.39 3.52 -2.67
CA SER A 417 -3.61 3.59 -1.86
C SER A 417 -3.34 3.64 -0.36
N PHE A 418 -4.43 3.85 0.37
CA PHE A 418 -4.54 3.70 1.81
C PHE A 418 -5.81 2.88 2.09
N GLU A 419 -5.79 2.06 3.12
CA GLU A 419 -6.99 1.43 3.68
C GLU A 419 -7.84 2.48 4.40
N ALA A 420 -7.58 2.72 5.70
CA ALA A 420 -8.29 3.67 6.55
C ALA A 420 -9.83 3.59 6.38
N VAL A 421 -10.33 2.37 6.27
CA VAL A 421 -11.73 2.03 6.04
C VAL A 421 -12.01 0.69 6.66
N ARG A 422 -13.23 0.50 7.18
CA ARG A 422 -13.73 -0.83 7.50
C ARG A 422 -13.94 -1.64 6.21
N GLY A 423 -12.87 -2.27 5.72
CA GLY A 423 -12.81 -2.98 4.45
C GLY A 423 -13.50 -4.35 4.46
N ALA A 424 -13.38 -5.08 3.35
CA ALA A 424 -13.95 -6.43 3.23
C ALA A 424 -13.32 -7.44 4.22
N GLU A 425 -12.09 -7.19 4.68
CA GLU A 425 -11.35 -7.98 5.66
C GLU A 425 -12.04 -8.13 7.03
N GLN A 426 -13.08 -7.35 7.28
CA GLN A 426 -13.90 -7.47 8.48
C GLN A 426 -14.91 -8.62 8.39
N PHE A 427 -14.90 -9.38 7.28
CA PHE A 427 -15.75 -10.52 6.95
C PHE A 427 -17.25 -10.25 7.14
N LYS A 428 -17.65 -8.98 7.04
CA LYS A 428 -19.01 -8.49 7.24
C LYS A 428 -19.29 -7.34 6.29
N THR A 429 -20.08 -7.62 5.26
CA THR A 429 -20.42 -6.62 4.23
C THR A 429 -21.90 -6.23 4.35
N ARG A 430 -22.16 -4.92 4.33
CA ARG A 430 -23.51 -4.36 4.40
C ARG A 430 -23.70 -3.32 3.30
N ALA A 431 -24.73 -3.50 2.47
CA ALA A 431 -25.04 -2.60 1.35
C ALA A 431 -25.21 -1.14 1.80
N ALA A 432 -25.87 -0.92 2.94
CA ALA A 432 -26.06 0.41 3.51
C ALA A 432 -24.73 1.07 3.87
N THR A 433 -23.77 0.33 4.45
CA THR A 433 -22.45 0.88 4.77
C THR A 433 -21.63 1.16 3.51
N ASN A 434 -21.68 0.24 2.54
CA ASN A 434 -20.99 0.37 1.25
C ASN A 434 -21.37 1.67 0.53
N THR A 435 -22.66 2.00 0.52
CA THR A 435 -23.18 3.23 -0.10
C THR A 435 -22.82 4.52 0.66
N MET A 436 -22.13 4.47 1.81
CA MET A 436 -21.65 5.68 2.51
C MET A 436 -20.22 6.07 2.13
N PHE A 437 -19.36 5.12 1.79
CA PHE A 437 -17.93 5.36 1.56
C PHE A 437 -17.61 6.30 0.38
N PRO A 438 -18.33 6.26 -0.77
CA PRO A 438 -18.05 7.16 -1.90
C PRO A 438 -18.24 8.64 -1.55
N PHE A 439 -19.13 8.93 -0.61
CA PHE A 439 -19.47 10.29 -0.16
C PHE A 439 -18.67 10.75 1.06
N THR A 440 -17.89 9.84 1.66
CA THR A 440 -17.10 10.09 2.86
C THR A 440 -15.62 9.74 2.61
N ARG A 441 -15.19 8.53 2.99
CA ARG A 441 -13.79 8.08 2.96
C ARG A 441 -13.11 8.24 1.61
N ASN A 442 -13.80 7.88 0.53
CA ASN A 442 -13.19 7.87 -0.80
C ASN A 442 -13.23 9.25 -1.48
N VAL A 443 -13.86 10.25 -0.86
CA VAL A 443 -13.75 11.65 -1.30
C VAL A 443 -12.33 12.17 -1.11
N VAL A 444 -11.68 11.78 -0.01
CA VAL A 444 -10.39 12.34 0.45
C VAL A 444 -9.15 11.57 -0.06
N GLY A 445 -9.33 10.67 -1.01
CA GLY A 445 -8.26 9.94 -1.71
C GLY A 445 -8.56 8.46 -1.92
N SER A 446 -7.60 7.76 -2.52
CA SER A 446 -7.71 6.33 -2.82
C SER A 446 -8.06 5.52 -1.57
N MET A 447 -8.87 4.48 -1.75
CA MET A 447 -9.40 3.64 -0.68
C MET A 447 -9.27 2.18 -1.05
N ASP A 448 -8.30 1.49 -0.46
CA ASP A 448 -8.09 0.06 -0.65
C ASP A 448 -9.08 -0.75 0.19
N TYR A 449 -10.34 -0.77 -0.27
CA TYR A 449 -11.44 -1.48 0.39
C TYR A 449 -11.34 -3.01 0.29
N THR A 450 -10.54 -3.50 -0.66
CA THR A 450 -10.40 -4.92 -1.03
C THR A 450 -11.71 -5.57 -1.52
N PRO A 451 -12.32 -5.04 -2.62
CA PRO A 451 -13.62 -5.49 -3.15
C PRO A 451 -13.62 -6.93 -3.70
N THR A 452 -14.81 -7.37 -4.15
CA THR A 452 -15.06 -8.67 -4.81
C THR A 452 -14.83 -9.89 -3.93
N ALA A 453 -15.00 -9.74 -2.62
CA ALA A 453 -14.88 -10.82 -1.65
C ALA A 453 -16.11 -11.74 -1.64
N PHE A 454 -16.37 -12.47 -2.74
CA PHE A 454 -17.56 -13.32 -2.89
C PHE A 454 -17.67 -14.41 -1.83
N VAL A 455 -16.53 -14.84 -1.27
CA VAL A 455 -16.39 -15.78 -0.15
C VAL A 455 -16.99 -15.31 1.16
N VAL A 456 -17.16 -14.00 1.37
CA VAL A 456 -17.67 -13.48 2.64
C VAL A 456 -19.12 -13.92 2.80
N ALA A 457 -19.35 -14.83 3.76
CA ALA A 457 -20.66 -15.41 4.00
C ALA A 457 -21.61 -14.45 4.75
N ASP A 458 -21.08 -13.62 5.66
CA ASP A 458 -21.89 -12.64 6.40
C ASP A 458 -22.05 -11.33 5.59
N ARG A 459 -22.75 -11.41 4.46
CA ARG A 459 -23.10 -10.24 3.64
C ARG A 459 -24.58 -10.21 3.25
N ASP A 460 -25.09 -9.00 3.04
CA ASP A 460 -26.45 -8.77 2.53
C ASP A 460 -26.48 -8.26 1.08
N THR A 461 -25.30 -8.18 0.43
CA THR A 461 -25.07 -7.71 -0.94
C THR A 461 -25.15 -8.84 -1.96
N THR A 462 -25.52 -8.51 -3.20
CA THR A 462 -25.49 -9.47 -4.33
C THR A 462 -24.09 -9.58 -4.96
N ASP A 463 -23.87 -10.56 -5.83
CA ASP A 463 -22.61 -10.66 -6.58
C ASP A 463 -22.41 -9.45 -7.52
N ALA A 464 -23.48 -8.89 -8.10
CA ALA A 464 -23.34 -7.70 -8.94
C ALA A 464 -22.98 -6.46 -8.12
N HIS A 465 -23.45 -6.38 -6.88
CA HIS A 465 -23.02 -5.35 -5.93
C HIS A 465 -21.52 -5.48 -5.65
N GLU A 466 -21.03 -6.70 -5.38
CA GLU A 466 -19.60 -6.93 -5.14
C GLU A 466 -18.71 -6.62 -6.34
N VAL A 467 -19.18 -6.87 -7.58
CA VAL A 467 -18.46 -6.40 -8.77
C VAL A 467 -18.50 -4.88 -8.88
N ALA A 468 -19.64 -4.25 -8.56
CA ALA A 468 -19.79 -2.81 -8.63
C ALA A 468 -18.93 -2.06 -7.59
N THR A 469 -18.61 -2.64 -6.43
CA THR A 469 -17.67 -2.02 -5.46
C THR A 469 -16.26 -1.86 -6.05
N PHE A 470 -15.82 -2.76 -6.94
CA PHE A 470 -14.56 -2.65 -7.68
C PHE A 470 -14.49 -1.41 -8.58
N PHE A 471 -15.65 -0.88 -9.00
CA PHE A 471 -15.77 0.32 -9.84
C PHE A 471 -16.12 1.58 -9.02
N VAL A 472 -17.10 1.48 -8.13
CA VAL A 472 -17.64 2.61 -7.36
C VAL A 472 -16.59 3.18 -6.41
N TYR A 473 -15.71 2.34 -5.89
CA TYR A 473 -14.56 2.78 -5.10
C TYR A 473 -13.37 3.06 -6.01
N GLU A 474 -12.72 4.20 -5.82
CA GLU A 474 -11.48 4.55 -6.47
C GLU A 474 -10.28 4.12 -5.62
N SER A 475 -9.36 3.38 -6.24
CA SER A 475 -8.05 3.05 -5.67
C SER A 475 -7.02 2.93 -6.78
N GLY A 476 -5.81 3.46 -6.59
CA GLY A 476 -4.71 3.30 -7.56
C GLY A 476 -4.30 1.83 -7.74
N TRP A 477 -4.26 1.09 -6.63
CA TRP A 477 -4.23 -0.37 -6.63
C TRP A 477 -5.56 -0.93 -6.16
N GLN A 478 -6.23 -1.70 -7.01
CA GLN A 478 -7.50 -2.32 -6.69
C GLN A 478 -7.26 -3.81 -6.40
N HIS A 479 -7.27 -4.20 -5.13
CA HIS A 479 -7.10 -5.59 -4.72
C HIS A 479 -8.41 -6.37 -4.90
N GLY A 480 -8.39 -7.37 -5.78
CA GLY A 480 -9.46 -8.37 -5.84
C GLY A 480 -9.23 -9.40 -4.74
N ALA A 481 -10.14 -9.44 -3.76
CA ALA A 481 -9.96 -10.16 -2.50
C ALA A 481 -10.51 -11.59 -2.49
N ASP A 482 -10.45 -12.29 -3.62
CA ASP A 482 -10.93 -13.67 -3.70
C ASP A 482 -9.93 -14.58 -4.44
N LYS A 483 -10.14 -15.89 -4.31
CA LYS A 483 -9.31 -16.90 -4.95
C LYS A 483 -9.68 -17.09 -6.41
N PRO A 484 -8.73 -17.52 -7.27
CA PRO A 484 -8.96 -17.73 -8.70
C PRO A 484 -10.23 -18.50 -9.03
N GLU A 485 -10.50 -19.58 -8.28
CA GLU A 485 -11.62 -20.49 -8.55
C GLU A 485 -12.98 -19.79 -8.37
N ASN A 486 -13.09 -18.81 -7.46
CA ASN A 486 -14.33 -18.07 -7.24
C ASN A 486 -14.62 -17.05 -8.33
N TYR A 487 -13.58 -16.46 -8.92
CA TYR A 487 -13.70 -15.66 -10.13
C TYR A 487 -14.05 -16.52 -11.34
N GLU A 488 -13.38 -17.66 -11.52
CA GLU A 488 -13.62 -18.58 -12.63
C GLU A 488 -15.02 -19.21 -12.58
N ALA A 489 -15.58 -19.40 -11.39
CA ALA A 489 -16.98 -19.79 -11.21
C ALA A 489 -18.00 -18.69 -11.59
N ARG A 490 -17.53 -17.45 -11.82
CA ARG A 490 -18.34 -16.27 -12.16
C ARG A 490 -17.79 -15.59 -13.42
N PRO A 491 -17.85 -16.25 -14.59
CA PRO A 491 -17.16 -15.78 -15.81
C PRO A 491 -17.59 -14.36 -16.24
N GLU A 492 -18.86 -14.00 -16.06
CA GLU A 492 -19.34 -12.64 -16.39
C GLU A 492 -18.80 -11.56 -15.44
N ALA A 493 -18.59 -11.90 -14.15
CA ALA A 493 -17.91 -11.00 -13.22
C ALA A 493 -16.46 -10.82 -13.63
N LEU A 494 -15.72 -11.92 -13.82
CA LEU A 494 -14.31 -11.90 -14.18
C LEU A 494 -14.08 -11.12 -15.49
N HIS A 495 -14.88 -11.41 -16.52
CA HIS A 495 -14.81 -10.66 -17.79
C HIS A 495 -15.01 -9.15 -17.56
N THR A 496 -15.97 -8.76 -16.74
CA THR A 496 -16.23 -7.34 -16.45
C THR A 496 -15.06 -6.70 -15.69
N LEU A 497 -14.51 -7.38 -14.69
CA LEU A 497 -13.35 -6.93 -13.91
C LEU A 497 -12.12 -6.72 -14.80
N ASP A 498 -11.88 -7.60 -15.77
CA ASP A 498 -10.77 -7.49 -16.71
C ASP A 498 -10.83 -6.22 -17.56
N GLN A 499 -12.04 -5.71 -17.82
CA GLN A 499 -12.26 -4.49 -18.59
C GLN A 499 -12.13 -3.19 -17.78
N LEU A 500 -12.20 -3.25 -16.45
CA LEU A 500 -12.17 -2.08 -15.58
C LEU A 500 -10.74 -1.48 -15.44
N PRO A 501 -10.58 -0.18 -15.69
CA PRO A 501 -9.43 0.62 -15.23
C PRO A 501 -9.47 0.81 -13.71
N THR A 502 -8.34 1.21 -13.12
CA THR A 502 -8.25 1.62 -11.71
C THR A 502 -8.09 3.14 -11.54
N VAL A 503 -7.71 3.84 -12.61
CA VAL A 503 -7.56 5.30 -12.62
C VAL A 503 -8.37 5.94 -13.74
N TRP A 504 -8.70 7.22 -13.56
CA TRP A 504 -9.77 7.85 -14.33
C TRP A 504 -9.35 9.23 -14.85
N ASP A 505 -9.66 9.50 -16.11
CA ASP A 505 -9.52 10.84 -16.67
C ASP A 505 -10.57 11.78 -16.08
N GLU A 506 -11.74 11.25 -15.76
CA GLU A 506 -12.91 11.99 -15.32
C GLU A 506 -13.83 11.08 -14.51
N THR A 507 -14.46 11.65 -13.48
CA THR A 507 -15.47 11.00 -12.64
C THR A 507 -16.62 11.97 -12.44
N ARG A 508 -17.86 11.46 -12.52
CA ARG A 508 -19.10 12.18 -12.31
C ARG A 508 -20.03 11.38 -11.41
N LEU A 509 -20.64 12.02 -10.42
CA LEU A 509 -21.75 11.45 -9.67
C LEU A 509 -23.04 11.66 -10.49
N LEU A 510 -23.76 10.57 -10.79
CA LEU A 510 -25.02 10.63 -11.54
C LEU A 510 -26.24 10.64 -10.64
N SER A 511 -26.19 9.86 -9.56
CA SER A 511 -27.19 9.84 -8.49
C SER A 511 -26.54 9.34 -7.20
N GLY A 512 -27.05 9.76 -6.05
CA GLY A 512 -26.49 9.36 -4.78
C GLY A 512 -27.33 9.78 -3.58
N ARG A 513 -27.36 8.91 -2.58
CA ARG A 513 -27.88 9.20 -1.24
C ARG A 513 -27.08 8.35 -0.25
N PRO A 514 -26.25 8.95 0.62
CA PRO A 514 -25.40 8.19 1.52
C PRO A 514 -26.23 7.23 2.38
N GLY A 515 -25.81 5.96 2.43
CA GLY A 515 -26.54 4.90 3.13
C GLY A 515 -27.66 4.24 2.33
N ARG A 516 -27.91 4.66 1.08
CA ARG A 516 -28.99 4.13 0.22
C ARG A 516 -28.53 3.82 -1.19
N GLU A 517 -27.86 4.74 -1.88
CA GLU A 517 -27.45 4.52 -3.28
C GLU A 517 -26.19 5.31 -3.64
N ALA A 518 -25.42 4.80 -4.61
CA ALA A 518 -24.33 5.53 -5.23
C ALA A 518 -24.16 5.09 -6.70
N VAL A 519 -24.31 6.02 -7.65
CA VAL A 519 -24.21 5.78 -9.09
C VAL A 519 -23.22 6.75 -9.73
N PHE A 520 -22.19 6.21 -10.37
CA PHE A 520 -21.09 6.99 -10.96
C PHE A 520 -20.95 6.75 -12.45
N ALA A 521 -20.50 7.77 -13.17
CA ALA A 521 -19.85 7.64 -14.48
C ALA A 521 -18.36 7.97 -14.35
N ARG A 522 -17.49 7.15 -14.94
CA ARG A 522 -16.05 7.45 -15.04
C ARG A 522 -15.53 7.21 -16.45
N ARG A 523 -14.59 8.04 -16.90
CA ARG A 523 -13.98 7.95 -18.23
C ARG A 523 -12.54 7.50 -18.15
N SER A 524 -12.15 6.62 -19.08
CA SER A 524 -10.78 6.24 -19.34
C SER A 524 -10.56 6.13 -20.85
N GLY A 525 -9.77 7.06 -21.41
CA GLY A 525 -9.61 7.18 -22.86
C GLY A 525 -10.94 7.48 -23.56
N ASP A 526 -11.30 6.63 -24.54
CA ASP A 526 -12.55 6.73 -25.30
C ASP A 526 -13.73 5.94 -24.69
N ARG A 527 -13.51 5.23 -23.59
CA ARG A 527 -14.54 4.43 -22.90
C ARG A 527 -15.09 5.18 -21.69
N TRP A 528 -16.39 5.04 -21.49
CA TRP A 528 -17.09 5.43 -20.27
C TRP A 528 -17.54 4.18 -19.51
N PHE A 529 -17.63 4.30 -18.21
CA PHE A 529 -18.07 3.23 -17.32
C PHE A 529 -19.14 3.83 -16.43
N VAL A 530 -20.31 3.19 -16.36
CA VAL A 530 -21.40 3.59 -15.47
C VAL A 530 -21.73 2.43 -14.56
N GLY A 531 -21.73 2.65 -13.27
CA GLY A 531 -22.02 1.59 -12.30
C GLY A 531 -22.57 2.17 -11.02
N GLY A 532 -23.27 1.32 -10.28
CA GLY A 532 -23.86 1.73 -9.02
C GLY A 532 -24.15 0.59 -8.08
N ILE A 533 -24.30 0.95 -6.82
CA ILE A 533 -24.64 0.07 -5.70
C ILE A 533 -25.86 0.64 -4.98
N GLU A 534 -26.78 -0.26 -4.62
CA GLU A 534 -28.04 0.05 -3.95
C GLU A 534 -28.12 -0.65 -2.60
N ALA A 535 -28.81 -0.03 -1.64
CA ALA A 535 -29.14 -0.59 -0.34
C ALA A 535 -30.63 -0.41 -0.06
N GLY A 536 -31.34 -1.53 0.08
CA GLY A 536 -32.78 -1.59 0.23
C GLY A 536 -33.46 -2.54 -0.77
N PRO A 537 -34.78 -2.38 -0.99
CA PRO A 537 -35.55 -3.25 -1.88
C PRO A 537 -35.10 -3.13 -3.34
N ALA A 538 -35.43 -4.14 -4.16
CA ALA A 538 -35.17 -4.12 -5.58
C ALA A 538 -35.76 -2.87 -6.25
N THR A 539 -35.02 -2.29 -7.20
CA THR A 539 -35.34 -0.99 -7.79
C THR A 539 -34.93 -0.93 -9.26
N LYS A 540 -35.14 0.23 -9.88
CA LYS A 540 -34.78 0.52 -11.26
C LYS A 540 -33.95 1.81 -11.30
N VAL A 541 -32.65 1.67 -11.46
CA VAL A 541 -31.73 2.80 -11.57
C VAL A 541 -31.88 3.44 -12.94
N THR A 542 -32.00 4.77 -12.98
CA THR A 542 -32.07 5.56 -14.21
C THR A 542 -30.98 6.62 -14.17
N ALA A 543 -30.00 6.50 -15.06
CA ALA A 543 -28.80 7.33 -15.11
C ALA A 543 -28.80 8.20 -16.38
N PRO A 544 -28.67 9.54 -16.27
CA PRO A 544 -28.55 10.41 -17.45
C PRO A 544 -27.22 10.17 -18.17
N LEU A 545 -27.23 10.31 -19.50
CA LEU A 545 -26.06 10.10 -20.38
C LEU A 545 -25.67 11.36 -21.16
N ASP A 546 -25.89 12.52 -20.56
CA ASP A 546 -25.53 13.85 -21.11
C ASP A 546 -24.01 14.07 -21.22
N PHE A 547 -23.23 13.31 -20.46
CA PHE A 547 -21.76 13.31 -20.52
C PHE A 547 -21.17 12.63 -21.76
N LEU A 548 -21.97 11.86 -22.50
CA LEU A 548 -21.51 11.17 -23.69
C LEU A 548 -21.34 12.14 -24.87
N GLY A 549 -20.34 11.89 -25.71
CA GLY A 549 -20.19 12.60 -26.98
C GLY A 549 -21.28 12.22 -27.99
N GLN A 550 -21.51 13.07 -28.99
CA GLN A 550 -22.53 12.87 -30.03
C GLN A 550 -22.43 11.49 -30.72
N GLY A 551 -23.59 10.93 -31.09
CA GLY A 551 -23.69 9.66 -31.82
C GLY A 551 -24.23 8.50 -30.97
N ARG A 552 -24.14 7.29 -31.54
CA ARG A 552 -24.55 6.03 -30.89
C ARG A 552 -23.39 5.45 -30.08
N TRP A 553 -23.71 4.85 -28.95
CA TRP A 553 -22.78 4.21 -28.04
C TRP A 553 -23.20 2.77 -27.80
N LEU A 554 -22.26 1.84 -27.90
CA LEU A 554 -22.49 0.49 -27.42
C LEU A 554 -22.47 0.51 -25.89
N ALA A 555 -23.36 -0.26 -25.28
CA ALA A 555 -23.43 -0.44 -23.84
C ALA A 555 -23.40 -1.94 -23.54
N ASP A 556 -22.59 -2.32 -22.57
CA ASP A 556 -22.47 -3.70 -22.11
C ASP A 556 -22.59 -3.73 -20.58
N THR A 557 -23.74 -4.21 -20.09
CA THR A 557 -24.17 -4.09 -18.70
C THR A 557 -24.14 -5.45 -17.99
N LEU A 558 -23.31 -5.56 -16.96
CA LEU A 558 -23.36 -6.60 -15.95
C LEU A 558 -24.34 -6.22 -14.83
N ARG A 559 -25.26 -7.12 -14.49
CA ARG A 559 -26.19 -6.99 -13.36
C ARG A 559 -26.61 -8.36 -12.83
N ASP A 560 -27.36 -8.37 -11.72
CA ASP A 560 -28.03 -9.57 -11.24
C ASP A 560 -29.11 -10.04 -12.24
N GLY A 561 -29.16 -11.35 -12.47
CA GLY A 561 -30.17 -12.04 -13.27
C GLY A 561 -30.87 -13.17 -12.49
N PRO A 562 -31.84 -13.87 -13.10
CA PRO A 562 -32.64 -14.89 -12.42
C PRO A 562 -31.83 -16.11 -11.91
N SER A 563 -30.67 -16.39 -12.50
CA SER A 563 -29.85 -17.57 -12.24
C SER A 563 -28.37 -17.23 -12.06
N GLY A 564 -28.07 -16.06 -11.46
CA GLY A 564 -26.72 -15.52 -11.30
C GLY A 564 -26.51 -14.24 -12.12
N LEU A 565 -25.25 -13.89 -12.35
CA LEU A 565 -24.90 -12.68 -13.09
C LEU A 565 -25.29 -12.78 -14.57
N LEU A 566 -25.77 -11.67 -15.12
CA LEU A 566 -26.15 -11.54 -16.52
C LEU A 566 -25.40 -10.36 -17.13
N ARG A 567 -24.94 -10.53 -18.36
CA ARG A 567 -24.32 -9.50 -19.18
C ARG A 567 -25.14 -9.22 -20.43
N GLU A 568 -25.57 -7.98 -20.60
CA GLU A 568 -26.50 -7.58 -21.68
C GLU A 568 -25.89 -6.47 -22.54
N LYS A 569 -25.95 -6.68 -23.86
CA LYS A 569 -25.52 -5.69 -24.84
C LYS A 569 -26.70 -4.87 -25.33
N SER A 570 -26.51 -3.56 -25.38
CA SER A 570 -27.49 -2.62 -25.92
C SER A 570 -26.81 -1.45 -26.64
N THR A 571 -27.60 -0.51 -27.14
CA THR A 571 -27.11 0.74 -27.73
C THR A 571 -27.84 1.91 -27.11
N VAL A 572 -27.09 2.93 -26.72
CA VAL A 572 -27.60 4.18 -26.15
C VAL A 572 -27.12 5.38 -26.98
N THR A 573 -27.58 6.58 -26.64
CA THR A 573 -27.21 7.83 -27.32
C THR A 573 -26.94 8.92 -26.29
N ALA A 574 -26.13 9.91 -26.68
CA ALA A 574 -25.85 11.07 -25.84
C ALA A 574 -27.14 11.85 -25.50
N GLY A 575 -27.23 12.30 -24.25
CA GLY A 575 -28.43 12.98 -23.71
C GLY A 575 -29.61 12.05 -23.43
N GLY A 576 -29.49 10.75 -23.75
CA GLY A 576 -30.46 9.73 -23.35
C GLY A 576 -30.31 9.32 -21.88
N GLN A 577 -30.90 8.17 -21.55
CA GLN A 577 -30.80 7.58 -20.21
C GLN A 577 -30.40 6.10 -20.33
N LEU A 578 -29.58 5.64 -19.38
CA LEU A 578 -29.34 4.24 -19.12
C LEU A 578 -30.28 3.80 -18.00
N THR A 579 -30.93 2.65 -18.19
CA THR A 579 -31.91 2.13 -17.25
C THR A 579 -31.58 0.70 -16.92
N VAL A 580 -31.37 0.41 -15.64
CA VAL A 580 -30.90 -0.90 -15.18
C VAL A 580 -31.79 -1.39 -14.02
N PRO A 581 -32.45 -2.56 -14.16
CA PRO A 581 -33.05 -3.24 -13.02
C PRO A 581 -31.96 -3.69 -12.04
N VAL A 582 -32.11 -3.35 -10.77
CA VAL A 582 -31.16 -3.71 -9.71
C VAL A 582 -31.90 -4.50 -8.64
N ALA A 583 -31.34 -5.64 -8.25
CA ALA A 583 -31.90 -6.48 -7.19
C ALA A 583 -31.87 -5.77 -5.83
N ALA A 584 -32.56 -6.33 -4.84
CA ALA A 584 -32.47 -5.83 -3.46
C ALA A 584 -31.00 -5.92 -3.00
N ASN A 585 -30.49 -4.82 -2.44
CA ASN A 585 -29.06 -4.67 -2.08
C ASN A 585 -28.09 -4.97 -3.24
N GLY A 586 -28.53 -4.77 -4.48
CA GLY A 586 -27.78 -5.15 -5.68
C GLY A 586 -26.86 -4.07 -6.20
N GLY A 587 -26.31 -4.32 -7.40
CA GLY A 587 -25.52 -3.35 -8.14
C GLY A 587 -25.44 -3.68 -9.63
N PHE A 588 -24.70 -2.85 -10.37
CA PHE A 588 -24.43 -3.07 -11.79
C PHE A 588 -23.19 -2.33 -12.25
N VAL A 589 -22.61 -2.77 -13.37
CA VAL A 589 -21.52 -2.09 -14.08
C VAL A 589 -21.81 -2.14 -15.57
N THR A 590 -21.69 -1.01 -16.26
CA THR A 590 -21.89 -0.86 -17.70
C THR A 590 -20.66 -0.27 -18.35
N VAL A 591 -20.09 -0.96 -19.33
CA VAL A 591 -19.02 -0.43 -20.18
C VAL A 591 -19.65 0.20 -21.42
N LEU A 592 -19.27 1.45 -21.70
CA LEU A 592 -19.77 2.26 -22.80
C LEU A 592 -18.62 2.65 -23.74
N CYS A 593 -18.85 2.57 -25.04
CA CYS A 593 -17.89 3.01 -26.04
C CYS A 593 -18.58 3.50 -27.33
N PRO A 594 -17.94 4.39 -28.11
CA PRO A 594 -18.53 4.88 -29.35
C PRO A 594 -18.82 3.74 -30.32
N ALA A 595 -20.05 3.68 -30.83
CA ALA A 595 -20.40 2.75 -31.90
C ALA A 595 -19.77 3.22 -33.21
N ARG A 596 -18.94 2.38 -33.84
CA ARG A 596 -18.27 2.67 -35.11
C ARG A 596 -18.36 1.45 -36.02
N PRO A 597 -18.34 1.61 -37.36
CA PRO A 597 -18.30 0.49 -38.28
C PRO A 597 -17.17 -0.50 -37.92
N GLY A 598 -17.50 -1.78 -37.77
CA GLY A 598 -16.54 -2.83 -37.40
C GLY A 598 -16.30 -3.01 -35.89
N ARG A 599 -16.79 -2.12 -35.01
CA ARG A 599 -16.72 -2.30 -33.54
C ARG A 599 -18.01 -2.95 -33.05
N ALA A 600 -17.92 -4.19 -32.56
CA ALA A 600 -19.06 -4.96 -32.04
C ALA A 600 -19.09 -5.07 -30.49
N SER A 601 -18.00 -4.68 -29.81
CA SER A 601 -17.90 -4.68 -28.35
C SER A 601 -17.09 -3.48 -27.84
N CYS A 602 -17.26 -3.17 -26.56
CA CYS A 602 -16.42 -2.23 -25.81
C CYS A 602 -15.21 -2.89 -25.15
N ASP A 603 -15.12 -4.22 -25.25
CA ASP A 603 -13.99 -4.99 -24.72
C ASP A 603 -12.68 -4.56 -25.39
N GLN A 604 -11.67 -4.39 -24.55
CA GLN A 604 -10.28 -4.33 -24.95
C GLN A 604 -9.67 -5.71 -24.76
N GLU A 605 -8.70 -6.03 -25.60
CA GLU A 605 -7.95 -7.28 -25.51
C GLU A 605 -7.20 -7.33 -24.17
N VAL A 606 -7.33 -8.45 -23.47
CA VAL A 606 -6.58 -8.70 -22.24
C VAL A 606 -5.12 -8.93 -22.60
N ARG A 607 -4.21 -8.21 -21.95
CA ARG A 607 -2.76 -8.33 -22.18
C ARG A 607 -2.30 -9.76 -21.91
N GLN A 608 -1.89 -10.48 -22.95
CA GLN A 608 -1.28 -11.82 -22.86
C GLN A 608 0.21 -11.76 -23.17
N VAL A 609 1.04 -12.00 -22.16
CA VAL A 609 2.50 -12.06 -22.36
C VAL A 609 2.87 -13.33 -23.12
N PRO A 610 3.64 -13.24 -24.23
CA PRO A 610 4.12 -14.42 -24.94
C PRO A 610 4.95 -15.33 -24.04
N ALA A 611 4.68 -16.63 -24.07
CA ALA A 611 5.48 -17.60 -23.34
C ALA A 611 6.91 -17.66 -23.92
N THR A 612 7.91 -17.49 -23.06
CA THR A 612 9.34 -17.51 -23.43
C THR A 612 10.11 -18.43 -22.50
N ARG A 613 11.29 -18.88 -22.93
CA ARG A 613 12.20 -19.68 -22.10
C ARG A 613 13.53 -18.97 -21.97
N LEU A 614 14.05 -18.88 -20.75
CA LEU A 614 15.42 -18.44 -20.49
C LEU A 614 16.13 -19.55 -19.72
N SER A 615 17.23 -20.04 -20.26
CA SER A 615 18.09 -21.04 -19.62
C SER A 615 19.47 -20.46 -19.39
N VAL A 616 20.13 -20.90 -18.31
CA VAL A 616 21.52 -20.58 -18.00
C VAL A 616 22.34 -21.86 -17.91
N THR A 617 23.64 -21.76 -18.17
CA THR A 617 24.60 -22.86 -18.09
C THR A 617 25.93 -22.34 -17.53
N PRO A 618 26.49 -22.98 -16.50
CA PRO A 618 25.92 -24.09 -15.74
C PRO A 618 24.76 -23.64 -14.81
N PRO A 619 23.85 -24.53 -14.37
CA PRO A 619 22.80 -24.16 -13.41
C PRO A 619 23.35 -23.93 -11.99
N THR A 620 24.44 -24.61 -11.63
CA THR A 620 25.19 -24.44 -10.39
C THR A 620 26.67 -24.32 -10.70
N ALA A 621 27.40 -23.56 -9.89
CA ALA A 621 28.84 -23.40 -10.02
C ALA A 621 29.51 -23.29 -8.65
N GLU A 622 30.81 -23.54 -8.59
CA GLU A 622 31.62 -23.35 -7.39
C GLU A 622 32.83 -22.46 -7.69
N GLY A 623 33.14 -21.54 -6.78
CA GLY A 623 34.34 -20.69 -6.84
C GLY A 623 34.07 -19.23 -7.20
N THR A 624 35.16 -18.45 -7.19
CA THR A 624 35.14 -16.97 -7.30
C THR A 624 35.23 -16.45 -8.74
N SER A 625 35.23 -17.34 -9.74
CA SER A 625 35.21 -17.00 -11.16
C SER A 625 34.31 -17.99 -11.89
N VAL A 626 33.11 -17.55 -12.23
CA VAL A 626 32.08 -18.37 -12.89
C VAL A 626 31.78 -17.80 -14.27
N GLU A 627 31.85 -18.64 -15.29
CA GLU A 627 31.33 -18.29 -16.63
C GLU A 627 29.88 -18.75 -16.75
N VAL A 628 28.99 -17.82 -17.06
CA VAL A 628 27.56 -18.06 -17.21
C VAL A 628 27.17 -17.77 -18.66
N SER A 629 26.71 -18.81 -19.36
CA SER A 629 26.07 -18.68 -20.66
C SER A 629 24.55 -18.70 -20.50
N ALA A 630 23.82 -17.88 -21.23
CA ALA A 630 22.36 -17.89 -21.23
C ALA A 630 21.79 -17.97 -22.65
N THR A 631 20.65 -18.63 -22.79
CA THR A 631 19.88 -18.71 -24.04
C THR A 631 18.43 -18.32 -23.78
N PHE A 632 17.99 -17.24 -24.44
CA PHE A 632 16.62 -16.77 -24.46
C PHE A 632 15.92 -17.24 -25.73
N GLU A 633 14.80 -17.95 -25.60
CA GLU A 633 14.09 -18.59 -26.69
C GLU A 633 12.63 -18.12 -26.77
N LEU A 634 12.18 -17.81 -27.99
CA LEU A 634 10.77 -17.70 -28.31
C LEU A 634 10.31 -19.03 -28.95
N PRO A 635 9.47 -19.84 -28.30
CA PRO A 635 8.94 -21.08 -28.87
C PRO A 635 8.23 -20.89 -30.21
N ARG A 636 8.11 -21.97 -31.00
CA ARG A 636 7.33 -21.95 -32.25
C ARG A 636 5.87 -21.61 -31.95
N GLY A 637 5.25 -20.76 -32.78
CA GLY A 637 3.87 -20.33 -32.63
C GLY A 637 3.65 -19.01 -31.87
N GLY A 638 4.70 -18.44 -31.25
CA GLY A 638 4.61 -17.14 -30.57
C GLY A 638 4.57 -15.94 -31.51
N ALA A 639 3.99 -14.82 -31.07
CA ALA A 639 4.13 -13.53 -31.76
C ALA A 639 5.60 -13.06 -31.70
N SER A 640 6.05 -12.31 -32.71
CA SER A 640 7.42 -11.78 -32.70
C SER A 640 7.61 -10.80 -31.54
N LEU A 641 8.79 -10.87 -30.92
CA LEU A 641 9.23 -9.96 -29.88
C LEU A 641 10.08 -8.85 -30.48
N TYR A 642 10.18 -7.73 -29.76
CA TYR A 642 10.90 -6.53 -30.17
C TYR A 642 11.80 -6.03 -29.05
N ASP A 643 12.86 -5.31 -29.42
CA ASP A 643 13.81 -4.67 -28.50
C ASP A 643 14.34 -5.64 -27.42
N ILE A 644 14.74 -6.85 -27.84
CA ILE A 644 15.19 -7.89 -26.94
C ILE A 644 16.60 -7.53 -26.47
N GLU A 645 16.79 -7.37 -25.17
CA GLU A 645 18.10 -7.22 -24.53
C GLU A 645 18.32 -8.35 -23.55
N LEU A 646 19.38 -9.13 -23.76
CA LEU A 646 19.84 -10.19 -22.87
C LEU A 646 21.11 -9.72 -22.15
N ALA A 647 21.04 -9.55 -20.83
CA ALA A 647 22.10 -8.93 -20.05
C ALA A 647 22.28 -9.61 -18.68
N PRO A 648 23.53 -9.64 -18.15
CA PRO A 648 23.77 -10.11 -16.79
C PRO A 648 23.33 -9.03 -15.78
N ILE A 649 22.80 -9.46 -14.65
CA ILE A 649 22.58 -8.57 -13.49
C ILE A 649 23.76 -8.80 -12.56
N THR A 650 24.43 -7.74 -12.11
CA THR A 650 25.60 -7.88 -11.22
C THR A 650 25.17 -7.92 -9.75
N PRO A 651 25.32 -9.06 -9.04
CA PRO A 651 25.01 -9.11 -7.61
C PRO A 651 26.03 -8.33 -6.80
N ALA A 652 25.67 -7.97 -5.56
CA ALA A 652 26.58 -7.31 -4.65
C ALA A 652 27.86 -8.13 -4.42
N GLY A 653 29.03 -7.48 -4.46
CA GLY A 653 30.34 -8.13 -4.28
C GLY A 653 30.90 -8.84 -5.52
N TRP A 654 30.13 -8.94 -6.60
CA TRP A 654 30.58 -9.52 -7.87
C TRP A 654 30.93 -8.45 -8.90
N ARG A 655 31.78 -8.81 -9.87
CA ARG A 655 32.09 -8.04 -11.09
C ARG A 655 31.78 -8.89 -12.30
N VAL A 656 31.21 -8.29 -13.33
CA VAL A 656 30.86 -8.98 -14.57
C VAL A 656 31.65 -8.42 -15.74
N THR A 657 32.13 -9.31 -16.62
CA THR A 657 32.75 -8.96 -17.90
C THR A 657 31.97 -9.64 -19.03
N GLY A 658 31.83 -8.92 -20.15
CA GLY A 658 30.99 -9.28 -21.29
C GLY A 658 29.86 -8.26 -21.50
N GLU A 659 29.54 -7.97 -22.76
CA GLU A 659 28.54 -6.97 -23.13
C GLU A 659 27.13 -7.57 -23.18
N PRO A 660 26.07 -6.78 -22.92
CA PRO A 660 24.71 -7.17 -23.25
C PRO A 660 24.54 -7.56 -24.71
N VAL A 661 23.69 -8.55 -24.99
CA VAL A 661 23.36 -8.97 -26.35
C VAL A 661 21.99 -8.38 -26.73
N PHE A 662 21.98 -7.55 -27.77
CA PHE A 662 20.76 -6.90 -28.25
C PHE A 662 20.27 -7.50 -29.58
N ARG A 663 18.95 -7.64 -29.70
CA ARG A 663 18.30 -8.03 -30.95
C ARG A 663 17.01 -7.23 -31.16
N PRO A 664 16.89 -6.46 -32.26
CA PRO A 664 15.69 -5.66 -32.52
C PRO A 664 14.41 -6.46 -32.68
N VAL A 665 14.48 -7.65 -33.28
CA VAL A 665 13.33 -8.53 -33.53
C VAL A 665 13.73 -9.99 -33.37
N LEU A 666 12.92 -10.74 -32.62
CA LEU A 666 13.03 -12.19 -32.46
C LEU A 666 11.72 -12.86 -32.92
N SER A 667 11.80 -13.68 -33.96
CA SER A 667 10.66 -14.41 -34.53
C SER A 667 10.48 -15.78 -33.87
N ALA A 668 9.28 -16.35 -34.01
CA ALA A 668 8.96 -17.65 -33.43
C ALA A 668 9.96 -18.76 -33.82
N GLY A 669 10.38 -19.54 -32.83
CA GLY A 669 11.37 -20.61 -32.99
C GLY A 669 12.83 -20.14 -33.01
N GLN A 670 13.10 -18.85 -32.79
CA GLN A 670 14.46 -18.31 -32.71
C GLN A 670 14.92 -18.15 -31.26
N ALA A 671 16.25 -18.09 -31.11
CA ALA A 671 16.91 -17.86 -29.84
C ALA A 671 17.91 -16.68 -29.92
N LEU A 672 18.27 -16.16 -28.75
CA LEU A 672 19.34 -15.20 -28.51
C LEU A 672 20.21 -15.75 -27.39
N ALA A 673 21.54 -15.78 -27.57
CA ALA A 673 22.46 -16.30 -26.58
C ALA A 673 23.58 -15.31 -26.27
N GLY A 674 24.11 -15.39 -25.06
CA GLY A 674 25.26 -14.62 -24.61
C GLY A 674 26.01 -15.32 -23.49
N THR A 675 27.24 -14.89 -23.23
CA THR A 675 28.14 -15.47 -22.22
C THR A 675 28.85 -14.35 -21.47
N TRP A 676 28.86 -14.45 -20.14
CA TRP A 676 29.48 -13.49 -19.26
C TRP A 676 30.32 -14.18 -18.20
N ARG A 677 31.35 -13.49 -17.72
CA ARG A 677 32.19 -13.97 -16.64
C ARG A 677 31.98 -13.13 -15.39
N PHE A 678 31.49 -13.79 -14.35
CA PHE A 678 31.31 -13.26 -13.00
C PHE A 678 32.56 -13.56 -12.18
N THR A 679 33.10 -12.55 -11.50
CA THR A 679 34.30 -12.67 -10.66
C THR A 679 34.11 -11.99 -9.31
N GLY A 680 34.67 -12.55 -8.24
CA GLY A 680 34.53 -12.05 -6.87
C GLY A 680 33.45 -12.80 -6.09
N GLY A 681 32.64 -12.06 -5.34
CA GLY A 681 31.55 -12.59 -4.52
C GLY A 681 31.93 -12.88 -3.06
N PRO A 682 30.98 -12.75 -2.12
CA PRO A 682 31.16 -13.21 -0.74
C PRO A 682 31.12 -14.74 -0.65
N ALA A 683 31.65 -15.30 0.44
CA ALA A 683 31.45 -16.72 0.75
C ALA A 683 29.96 -17.04 0.96
N GLY A 684 29.58 -18.28 0.68
CA GLY A 684 28.19 -18.75 0.67
C GLY A 684 27.62 -18.89 -0.75
N THR A 685 26.31 -19.07 -0.83
CA THR A 685 25.59 -19.20 -2.11
C THR A 685 25.10 -17.84 -2.57
N THR A 686 25.33 -17.51 -3.84
CA THR A 686 24.80 -16.30 -4.50
C THR A 686 24.26 -16.68 -5.88
N ASP A 687 23.04 -16.21 -6.20
CA ASP A 687 22.50 -16.32 -7.54
C ASP A 687 23.20 -15.31 -8.48
N LEU A 688 23.66 -15.80 -9.64
CA LEU A 688 24.25 -15.00 -10.72
C LEU A 688 23.22 -14.86 -11.85
N PRO A 689 22.41 -13.79 -11.86
CA PRO A 689 21.26 -13.69 -12.75
C PRO A 689 21.66 -13.21 -14.14
N VAL A 690 20.99 -13.76 -15.15
CA VAL A 690 20.90 -13.18 -16.49
C VAL A 690 19.43 -12.92 -16.76
N ALA A 691 19.13 -11.73 -17.29
CA ALA A 691 17.78 -11.31 -17.61
C ALA A 691 17.64 -11.01 -19.10
N ALA A 692 16.50 -11.41 -19.66
CA ALA A 692 16.01 -10.94 -20.94
C ALA A 692 14.90 -9.92 -20.69
N THR A 693 15.03 -8.75 -21.30
CA THR A 693 13.93 -7.78 -21.40
C THR A 693 13.46 -7.68 -22.84
N TYR A 694 12.15 -7.54 -23.06
CA TYR A 694 11.61 -7.42 -24.41
C TYR A 694 10.25 -6.71 -24.41
N SER A 695 9.84 -6.20 -25.58
CA SER A 695 8.49 -5.73 -25.84
C SER A 695 7.78 -6.63 -26.86
N PHE A 696 6.45 -6.53 -26.95
CA PHE A 696 5.65 -7.29 -27.91
C PHE A 696 4.46 -6.45 -28.39
N ARG A 697 3.93 -6.79 -29.57
CA ARG A 697 2.71 -6.15 -30.08
C ARG A 697 1.50 -6.64 -29.29
N GLY A 698 0.56 -5.74 -29.01
CA GLY A 698 -0.62 -6.07 -28.20
C GLY A 698 -0.48 -5.69 -26.72
N ASP A 699 0.65 -5.09 -26.33
CA ASP A 699 0.76 -4.41 -25.02
C ASP A 699 0.38 -2.93 -25.18
N PRO A 700 -0.86 -2.51 -24.81
CA PRO A 700 -1.28 -1.11 -24.93
C PRO A 700 -0.44 -0.17 -24.06
N GLU A 701 0.15 -0.68 -22.98
CA GLU A 701 0.95 0.09 -22.03
C GLU A 701 2.46 0.04 -22.35
N HIS A 702 2.83 -0.71 -23.41
CA HIS A 702 4.21 -0.86 -23.88
C HIS A 702 5.19 -1.23 -22.75
N ARG A 703 4.76 -2.08 -21.81
CA ARG A 703 5.58 -2.47 -20.66
C ARG A 703 6.60 -3.53 -21.10
N PRO A 704 7.91 -3.31 -20.88
CA PRO A 704 8.88 -4.37 -21.12
C PRO A 704 8.60 -5.54 -20.18
N VAL A 705 8.64 -6.74 -20.71
CA VAL A 705 8.57 -7.98 -19.93
C VAL A 705 9.98 -8.33 -19.47
N HIS A 706 10.11 -8.77 -18.22
CA HIS A 706 11.38 -9.21 -17.63
C HIS A 706 11.34 -10.71 -17.37
N VAL A 707 12.25 -11.45 -17.97
CA VAL A 707 12.43 -12.89 -17.74
C VAL A 707 13.83 -13.11 -17.21
N GLU A 708 13.97 -13.88 -16.15
CA GLU A 708 15.25 -14.07 -15.48
C GLU A 708 15.49 -15.54 -15.12
N ALA A 709 16.74 -15.95 -15.27
CA ALA A 709 17.26 -17.21 -14.74
C ALA A 709 18.63 -16.95 -14.13
N ALA A 710 19.04 -17.77 -13.17
CA ALA A 710 20.30 -17.56 -12.46
C ALA A 710 21.09 -18.87 -12.32
N THR A 711 22.41 -18.73 -12.40
CA THR A 711 23.35 -19.78 -11.98
C THR A 711 23.57 -19.63 -10.49
N SER A 712 23.30 -20.67 -9.70
CA SER A 712 23.58 -20.65 -8.26
C SER A 712 25.06 -20.92 -8.03
N ALA A 713 25.81 -19.90 -7.63
CA ALA A 713 27.25 -19.99 -7.39
C ALA A 713 27.54 -20.12 -5.89
N PHE A 714 28.30 -21.15 -5.51
CA PHE A 714 28.75 -21.36 -4.15
C PHE A 714 30.23 -21.01 -4.02
N ILE A 715 30.57 -20.06 -3.15
CA ILE A 715 31.95 -19.78 -2.76
C ILE A 715 32.16 -20.39 -1.38
N PRO A 716 33.03 -21.43 -1.25
CA PRO A 716 33.24 -22.05 0.04
C PRO A 716 33.85 -21.02 1.03
N PRO A 717 33.34 -20.94 2.27
CA PRO A 717 34.04 -20.19 3.31
C PRO A 717 35.37 -20.90 3.66
N PRO A 718 36.27 -20.25 4.41
CA PRO A 718 37.48 -20.90 4.90
C PRO A 718 37.14 -22.17 5.69
N ALA A 719 37.91 -23.24 5.48
CA ALA A 719 37.78 -24.43 6.29
C ALA A 719 38.21 -24.13 7.74
N PRO A 720 37.52 -24.68 8.75
CA PRO A 720 37.96 -24.57 10.13
C PRO A 720 39.29 -25.27 10.37
N THR A 721 40.04 -24.82 11.37
CA THR A 721 41.36 -25.36 11.75
C THR A 721 41.39 -25.67 13.24
N GLY A 722 42.10 -26.73 13.65
CA GLY A 722 42.15 -27.13 15.06
C GLY A 722 40.79 -27.60 15.57
N THR A 723 40.51 -27.40 16.85
CA THR A 723 39.18 -27.65 17.42
C THR A 723 38.33 -26.40 17.30
N ALA A 724 37.25 -26.46 16.52
CA ALA A 724 36.33 -25.34 16.30
C ALA A 724 34.94 -25.65 16.85
N LEU A 725 34.33 -24.67 17.51
CA LEU A 725 32.93 -24.72 17.93
C LEU A 725 32.02 -24.54 16.72
N VAL A 726 31.02 -25.40 16.56
CA VAL A 726 30.04 -25.30 15.46
C VAL A 726 29.23 -24.01 15.57
N SER A 727 28.91 -23.57 16.79
CA SER A 727 28.26 -22.28 17.06
C SER A 727 29.09 -21.06 16.66
N GLY A 728 30.40 -21.22 16.44
CA GLY A 728 31.28 -20.18 15.90
C GLY A 728 31.45 -20.22 14.37
N LEU A 729 30.95 -21.25 13.68
CA LEU A 729 31.11 -21.40 12.23
C LEU A 729 30.00 -20.66 11.47
N PRO A 730 30.31 -20.11 10.26
CA PRO A 730 29.28 -19.62 9.36
C PRO A 730 28.31 -20.74 8.97
N PHE A 731 27.01 -20.51 9.15
CA PHE A 731 25.99 -21.45 8.68
C PHE A 731 25.81 -21.25 7.17
N LEU A 732 25.95 -22.35 6.43
CA LEU A 732 25.61 -22.39 5.00
C LEU A 732 24.11 -22.38 4.79
N ALA A 733 23.37 -23.01 5.70
CA ALA A 733 21.91 -23.03 5.75
C ALA A 733 21.48 -23.34 7.20
N SER A 734 20.32 -22.85 7.61
CA SER A 734 19.69 -23.24 8.86
C SER A 734 18.17 -23.15 8.75
N SER A 735 17.46 -24.08 9.38
CA SER A 735 16.01 -24.08 9.55
C SER A 735 15.67 -24.57 10.95
N ASN A 736 14.52 -24.14 11.47
CA ASN A 736 14.06 -24.49 12.81
C ASN A 736 12.54 -24.63 12.78
N GLY A 737 11.98 -25.51 13.61
CA GLY A 737 10.53 -25.75 13.65
C GLY A 737 9.76 -24.62 14.35
N TRP A 738 10.43 -23.88 15.21
CA TRP A 738 9.90 -22.75 15.96
C TRP A 738 11.05 -21.82 16.36
N GLY A 739 10.87 -20.50 16.25
CA GLY A 739 11.94 -19.53 16.51
C GLY A 739 13.17 -19.68 15.58
N PRO A 740 14.18 -18.79 15.68
CA PRO A 740 15.46 -18.97 15.01
C PRO A 740 16.32 -20.05 15.71
N VAL A 741 17.31 -20.59 15.00
CA VAL A 741 18.39 -21.37 15.64
C VAL A 741 19.26 -20.41 16.46
N GLU A 742 19.48 -20.76 17.71
CA GLU A 742 20.22 -19.94 18.66
C GLU A 742 21.67 -20.40 18.81
N ARG A 743 22.59 -19.45 18.95
CA ARG A 743 24.02 -19.72 19.17
C ARG A 743 24.37 -19.49 20.63
N ASP A 744 24.95 -20.51 21.25
CA ASP A 744 25.38 -20.53 22.65
C ASP A 744 24.23 -20.22 23.65
N ARG A 745 22.98 -20.46 23.23
CA ARG A 745 21.72 -20.28 23.97
C ARG A 745 20.68 -21.30 23.52
N SER A 746 19.74 -21.63 24.38
CA SER A 746 18.52 -22.41 24.09
C SER A 746 17.62 -21.68 23.09
N ASN A 747 16.53 -22.29 22.63
CA ASN A 747 15.60 -21.65 21.72
C ASN A 747 14.62 -20.72 22.48
N GLY A 748 14.63 -19.41 22.22
CA GLY A 748 13.77 -18.46 22.93
C GLY A 748 12.48 -18.05 22.21
N ASP A 749 12.02 -18.86 21.25
CA ASP A 749 10.77 -18.73 20.48
C ASP A 749 10.72 -17.63 19.42
N THR A 750 11.19 -16.42 19.71
CA THR A 750 10.73 -15.23 18.97
C THR A 750 11.81 -14.57 18.13
N ALA A 751 12.94 -14.24 18.73
CA ALA A 751 13.95 -13.36 18.16
C ALA A 751 15.37 -13.82 18.49
N GLU A 752 16.28 -13.68 17.53
CA GLU A 752 17.69 -14.07 17.71
C GLU A 752 18.28 -13.51 19.01
N GLY A 753 18.76 -14.39 19.89
CA GLY A 753 19.42 -14.10 21.15
C GLY A 753 18.50 -13.97 22.38
N ASP A 754 17.21 -14.28 22.26
CA ASP A 754 16.26 -14.27 23.38
C ASP A 754 16.30 -15.54 24.25
N GLY A 755 16.93 -16.61 23.75
CA GLY A 755 17.14 -17.86 24.46
C GLY A 755 17.90 -17.76 25.79
N HIS A 756 17.69 -18.76 26.64
CA HIS A 756 18.33 -18.97 27.93
C HIS A 756 19.68 -19.71 27.78
N PRO A 757 20.48 -19.87 28.85
CA PRO A 757 21.67 -20.73 28.78
C PRO A 757 21.28 -22.17 28.44
N LEU A 758 22.03 -22.81 27.53
CA LEU A 758 21.85 -24.22 27.15
C LEU A 758 21.94 -25.10 28.39
N THR A 759 20.89 -25.85 28.71
CA THR A 759 20.81 -26.68 29.92
C THR A 759 20.21 -28.03 29.64
N ILE A 760 20.99 -29.10 29.86
CA ILE A 760 20.52 -30.48 29.69
C ILE A 760 20.71 -31.25 31.00
N ALA A 761 19.61 -31.75 31.58
CA ALA A 761 19.60 -32.50 32.84
C ALA A 761 20.33 -31.77 33.98
N GLY A 762 20.12 -30.46 34.09
CA GLY A 762 20.73 -29.58 35.07
C GLY A 762 22.19 -29.21 34.81
N GLN A 763 22.78 -29.62 33.68
CA GLN A 763 24.13 -29.24 33.28
C GLN A 763 24.08 -28.10 32.26
N THR A 764 24.66 -26.96 32.62
CA THR A 764 24.77 -25.80 31.73
C THR A 764 25.99 -25.92 30.83
N SER A 765 25.82 -25.71 29.53
CA SER A 765 26.92 -25.53 28.58
C SER A 765 27.07 -24.08 28.18
N ALA A 766 28.32 -23.63 28.05
CA ALA A 766 28.63 -22.27 27.61
C ALA A 766 28.54 -22.10 26.10
N HIS A 767 28.59 -23.20 25.34
CA HIS A 767 28.66 -23.17 23.89
C HIS A 767 27.80 -24.26 23.26
N GLY A 768 27.21 -23.98 22.11
CA GLY A 768 26.36 -24.95 21.43
C GLY A 768 25.29 -24.31 20.56
N LEU A 769 24.31 -25.10 20.15
CA LEU A 769 23.17 -24.64 19.36
C LEU A 769 21.86 -25.00 20.07
N GLY A 770 21.00 -24.01 20.29
CA GLY A 770 19.62 -24.23 20.73
C GLY A 770 18.68 -24.25 19.53
N THR A 771 17.80 -25.25 19.46
CA THR A 771 16.91 -25.47 18.31
C THR A 771 15.53 -25.93 18.76
N ASN A 772 14.53 -25.91 17.87
CA ASN A 772 13.25 -26.61 18.06
C ASN A 772 13.01 -27.56 16.88
N ALA A 773 12.63 -28.80 17.16
CA ALA A 773 12.39 -29.76 16.09
C ALA A 773 11.19 -29.37 15.18
N PRO A 774 11.18 -29.75 13.89
CA PRO A 774 12.33 -30.21 13.14
C PRO A 774 13.31 -29.06 12.87
N SER A 775 14.61 -29.29 13.08
CA SER A 775 15.67 -28.31 12.83
C SER A 775 16.78 -28.87 11.96
N SER A 776 17.53 -27.98 11.29
CA SER A 776 18.70 -28.33 10.48
C SER A 776 19.69 -27.18 10.47
N VAL A 777 20.98 -27.47 10.67
CA VAL A 777 22.07 -26.49 10.59
C VAL A 777 23.21 -27.07 9.77
N THR A 778 23.53 -26.47 8.63
CA THR A 778 24.63 -26.90 7.76
C THR A 778 25.83 -25.97 7.90
N VAL A 779 27.03 -26.53 8.10
CA VAL A 779 28.31 -25.81 8.14
C VAL A 779 29.31 -26.36 7.12
N TRP A 780 30.31 -25.55 6.77
CA TRP A 780 31.39 -25.94 5.88
C TRP A 780 32.59 -26.49 6.64
N LEU A 781 32.99 -27.73 6.33
CA LEU A 781 34.22 -28.34 6.82
C LEU A 781 35.32 -28.40 5.76
N GLY A 782 34.96 -28.33 4.47
CA GLY A 782 35.91 -28.33 3.37
C GLY A 782 36.75 -29.60 3.24
N GLY A 783 36.39 -30.70 3.90
CA GLY A 783 37.17 -31.94 3.96
C GLY A 783 38.38 -31.88 4.90
N ALA A 784 38.53 -30.81 5.69
CA ALA A 784 39.68 -30.59 6.58
C ALA A 784 39.51 -31.20 7.98
N CYS A 785 38.32 -31.69 8.32
CA CYS A 785 38.01 -32.21 9.65
C CYS A 785 37.95 -33.73 9.67
N THR A 786 38.23 -34.32 10.83
CA THR A 786 38.24 -35.78 11.03
C THR A 786 37.25 -36.24 12.09
N ALA A 787 36.83 -35.39 13.02
CA ALA A 787 35.87 -35.76 14.06
C ALA A 787 34.87 -34.64 14.37
N PHE A 788 33.63 -35.03 14.64
CA PHE A 788 32.59 -34.21 15.26
C PHE A 788 32.24 -34.80 16.64
N SER A 789 31.96 -33.92 17.62
CA SER A 789 31.50 -34.30 18.95
C SER A 789 30.51 -33.26 19.50
N ALA A 790 29.45 -33.72 20.15
CA ALA A 790 28.51 -32.89 20.89
C ALA A 790 27.90 -33.68 22.06
N VAL A 791 27.27 -32.96 22.98
CA VAL A 791 26.33 -33.51 23.95
C VAL A 791 24.94 -33.04 23.54
N THR A 792 23.99 -33.96 23.42
CA THR A 792 22.64 -33.68 22.91
C THR A 792 21.58 -34.05 23.92
N GLY A 793 20.48 -33.30 23.94
CA GLY A 793 19.33 -33.57 24.79
C GLY A 793 18.25 -32.50 24.63
N LEU A 794 17.12 -32.69 25.31
CA LEU A 794 16.15 -31.62 25.46
C LEU A 794 16.71 -30.54 26.38
N ASP A 795 16.36 -29.28 26.10
CA ASP A 795 16.65 -28.20 27.02
C ASP A 795 15.73 -28.29 28.25
N ASP A 796 16.25 -28.01 29.44
CA ASP A 796 15.50 -28.07 30.70
C ASP A 796 14.30 -27.09 30.75
N GLU A 797 14.25 -26.08 29.87
CA GLU A 797 13.21 -25.04 29.86
C GLU A 797 11.81 -25.53 29.43
N VAL A 798 11.74 -26.61 28.65
CA VAL A 798 10.48 -27.15 28.10
C VAL A 798 9.83 -28.24 28.96
N GLY A 799 10.48 -28.65 30.05
CA GLY A 799 9.94 -29.65 30.97
C GLY A 799 9.89 -31.07 30.37
N THR A 800 8.88 -31.87 30.71
CA THR A 800 8.88 -33.33 30.47
C THR A 800 8.15 -33.78 29.20
N GLU A 801 7.65 -32.86 28.38
CA GLU A 801 6.70 -33.18 27.31
C GLU A 801 7.34 -33.40 25.93
N GLY A 802 8.52 -32.84 25.66
CA GLY A 802 9.14 -32.93 24.34
C GLY A 802 9.76 -34.30 24.02
N SER A 803 9.93 -34.57 22.73
CA SER A 803 10.59 -35.78 22.24
C SER A 803 11.34 -35.55 20.93
N VAL A 804 12.66 -35.74 20.94
CA VAL A 804 13.52 -35.37 19.80
C VAL A 804 14.56 -36.44 19.48
N ALA A 805 14.98 -36.53 18.22
CA ALA A 805 16.15 -37.32 17.82
C ALA A 805 17.16 -36.47 17.05
N PHE A 806 18.44 -36.72 17.30
CA PHE A 806 19.55 -35.95 16.75
C PHE A 806 20.23 -36.76 15.64
N ARG A 807 20.54 -36.11 14.52
CA ARG A 807 21.30 -36.69 13.40
C ARG A 807 22.48 -35.82 13.02
N VAL A 808 23.62 -36.47 12.82
CA VAL A 808 24.82 -35.87 12.24
C VAL A 808 24.94 -36.36 10.80
N VAL A 809 24.83 -35.45 9.84
CA VAL A 809 24.76 -35.78 8.41
C VAL A 809 25.94 -35.15 7.67
N GLY A 810 26.81 -35.97 7.08
CA GLY A 810 27.95 -35.53 6.26
C GLY A 810 27.67 -35.72 4.78
N ASP A 811 27.71 -34.63 4.01
CA ASP A 811 27.46 -34.63 2.56
C ASP A 811 26.20 -35.42 2.15
N GLY A 812 25.13 -35.30 2.96
CA GLY A 812 23.83 -35.95 2.76
C GLY A 812 23.74 -37.39 3.25
N ARG A 813 24.76 -37.92 3.94
CA ARG A 813 24.75 -39.25 4.57
C ARG A 813 24.69 -39.13 6.09
N VAL A 814 23.75 -39.82 6.73
CA VAL A 814 23.71 -39.92 8.20
C VAL A 814 24.96 -40.67 8.67
N LEU A 815 25.74 -40.02 9.53
CA LEU A 815 26.99 -40.53 10.11
C LEU A 815 26.78 -41.01 11.55
N ALA A 816 25.90 -40.34 12.29
CA ALA A 816 25.48 -40.72 13.64
C ALA A 816 24.02 -40.28 13.87
N GLU A 817 23.31 -41.04 14.69
CA GLU A 817 21.92 -40.77 15.07
C GLU A 817 21.69 -41.25 16.51
N THR A 818 20.92 -40.48 17.29
CA THR A 818 20.45 -40.91 18.62
C THR A 818 19.13 -41.67 18.50
N PRO A 819 18.76 -42.48 19.50
CA PRO A 819 17.35 -42.80 19.74
C PRO A 819 16.53 -41.50 19.93
N VAL A 820 15.20 -41.61 19.89
CA VAL A 820 14.32 -40.54 20.39
C VAL A 820 14.61 -40.36 21.88
N LEU A 821 15.03 -39.15 22.25
CA LEU A 821 15.34 -38.71 23.59
C LEU A 821 14.13 -37.99 24.19
N ARG A 822 13.92 -38.20 25.48
CA ARG A 822 12.99 -37.45 26.34
C ARG A 822 13.75 -36.87 27.51
N ASP A 823 13.12 -35.96 28.24
CA ASP A 823 13.68 -35.33 29.46
C ASP A 823 14.36 -36.34 30.41
N ALA A 824 13.73 -37.50 30.65
CA ALA A 824 14.26 -38.54 31.55
C ALA A 824 15.55 -39.23 31.06
N ASP A 825 15.89 -39.14 29.77
CA ASP A 825 17.07 -39.79 29.18
C ASP A 825 18.37 -38.98 29.43
N GLY A 826 18.22 -37.70 29.79
CA GLY A 826 19.32 -36.80 30.09
C GLY A 826 20.28 -36.54 28.93
N ALA A 827 21.50 -36.11 29.27
CA ALA A 827 22.52 -35.72 28.30
C ALA A 827 23.15 -36.93 27.58
N VAL A 828 23.03 -36.99 26.25
CA VAL A 828 23.55 -38.07 25.41
C VAL A 828 24.71 -37.59 24.55
N PRO A 829 25.92 -38.17 24.65
CA PRO A 829 27.04 -37.80 23.79
C PRO A 829 26.86 -38.36 22.37
N VAL A 830 27.12 -37.53 21.36
CA VAL A 830 27.10 -37.92 19.95
C VAL A 830 28.46 -37.61 19.33
N THR A 831 29.05 -38.59 18.64
CA THR A 831 30.31 -38.43 17.90
C THR A 831 30.17 -39.00 16.50
N ALA A 832 30.89 -38.42 15.54
CA ALA A 832 30.92 -38.90 14.16
C ALA A 832 32.30 -38.71 13.52
N ASP A 833 32.72 -39.67 12.70
CA ASP A 833 33.87 -39.51 11.80
C ASP A 833 33.44 -38.64 10.60
N VAL A 834 34.03 -37.47 10.49
CA VAL A 834 33.75 -36.50 9.42
C VAL A 834 34.90 -36.37 8.43
N THR A 835 35.80 -37.37 8.39
CA THR A 835 36.95 -37.38 7.48
C THR A 835 36.49 -37.26 6.02
N GLY A 836 37.00 -36.22 5.34
CA GLY A 836 36.67 -35.93 3.95
C GLY A 836 35.29 -35.31 3.73
N VAL A 837 34.50 -35.08 4.78
CA VAL A 837 33.20 -34.41 4.69
C VAL A 837 33.38 -32.94 4.36
N ARG A 838 32.66 -32.43 3.37
CA ARG A 838 32.70 -31.01 2.99
C ARG A 838 31.60 -30.21 3.68
N ARG A 839 30.39 -30.76 3.77
CA ARG A 839 29.24 -30.16 4.44
C ARG A 839 28.77 -31.04 5.59
N LEU A 840 28.78 -30.50 6.79
CA LEU A 840 28.21 -31.14 7.97
C LEU A 840 26.86 -30.51 8.26
N THR A 841 25.82 -31.32 8.41
CA THR A 841 24.47 -30.90 8.79
C THR A 841 24.10 -31.55 10.11
N LEU A 842 23.68 -30.73 11.06
CA LEU A 842 23.14 -31.16 12.35
C LEU A 842 21.62 -31.05 12.26
N GLU A 843 20.91 -32.16 12.39
CA GLU A 843 19.44 -32.19 12.28
C GLU A 843 18.83 -32.65 13.60
N VAL A 844 17.72 -32.02 13.97
CA VAL A 844 16.83 -32.51 15.04
C VAL A 844 15.49 -32.86 14.40
N THR A 845 15.00 -34.06 14.67
CA THR A 845 13.70 -34.53 14.19
C THR A 845 12.74 -34.69 15.36
N ASP A 846 11.45 -34.39 15.13
CA ASP A 846 10.33 -34.75 16.00
C ASP A 846 10.34 -36.27 16.26
N GLY A 847 10.08 -36.68 17.50
CA GLY A 847 9.98 -38.08 17.93
C GLY A 847 8.69 -38.80 17.51
N GLY A 848 7.81 -38.12 16.79
CA GLY A 848 6.58 -38.62 16.18
C GLY A 848 5.31 -38.21 16.93
N ASP A 849 5.38 -37.22 17.83
CA ASP A 849 4.29 -36.73 18.67
C ASP A 849 4.05 -35.22 18.58
N ASP A 850 4.42 -34.63 17.44
CA ASP A 850 4.35 -33.19 17.10
C ASP A 850 5.59 -32.40 17.58
N LYS A 851 5.58 -31.07 17.42
CA LYS A 851 6.78 -30.24 17.63
C LYS A 851 6.72 -29.41 18.91
N ASP A 852 5.68 -29.59 19.71
CA ASP A 852 5.46 -28.77 20.90
C ASP A 852 6.40 -29.22 22.02
N SER A 853 7.05 -28.27 22.69
CA SER A 853 8.05 -28.53 23.73
C SER A 853 9.33 -29.25 23.25
N ASP A 854 9.62 -29.24 21.95
CA ASP A 854 10.78 -29.90 21.34
C ASP A 854 12.04 -29.01 21.30
N HIS A 855 12.31 -28.27 22.38
CA HIS A 855 13.55 -27.48 22.48
C HIS A 855 14.73 -28.42 22.70
N ALA A 856 15.69 -28.35 21.80
CA ALA A 856 16.75 -29.33 21.64
C ALA A 856 18.12 -28.66 21.52
N ASP A 857 19.05 -29.16 22.33
CA ASP A 857 20.37 -28.59 22.49
C ASP A 857 21.46 -29.46 21.86
N TRP A 858 22.34 -28.83 21.10
CA TRP A 858 23.65 -29.35 20.72
C TRP A 858 24.74 -28.71 21.59
N ALA A 859 24.85 -29.14 22.84
CA ALA A 859 25.83 -28.63 23.80
C ALA A 859 27.27 -29.03 23.42
N ASP A 860 28.20 -28.08 23.54
CA ASP A 860 29.63 -28.19 23.25
C ASP A 860 29.93 -28.84 21.87
N ALA A 861 29.09 -28.55 20.88
CA ALA A 861 29.24 -29.06 19.52
C ALA A 861 30.55 -28.55 18.89
N THR A 862 31.47 -29.47 18.63
CA THR A 862 32.81 -29.19 18.11
C THR A 862 33.18 -30.07 16.92
N VAL A 863 34.04 -29.55 16.06
CA VAL A 863 34.74 -30.30 15.01
C VAL A 863 36.25 -30.20 15.22
N THR A 864 36.97 -31.29 14.95
CA THR A 864 38.43 -31.35 15.01
C THR A 864 39.01 -31.42 13.60
N CYS A 865 39.86 -30.47 13.25
CA CYS A 865 40.34 -30.21 11.89
C CYS A 865 41.85 -30.03 11.82
N THR A 866 42.42 -30.43 10.68
CA THR A 866 43.86 -30.40 10.38
C THR A 866 44.36 -29.03 9.94
#